data_AF-A0A835QRF1-F1
#
_entry.id   AF-A0A835QRF1-F1
#
_cell.length_a   1.000
_cell.length_b   1.000
_cell.length_c   1.000
_cell.angle_alpha   90.00
_cell.angle_beta   90.00
_cell.angle_gamma   90.00
#
_symmetry.space_group_name_H-M   'P 1'
#
loop_
_entity.id
_entity.type
_entity.pdbx_description
1 polymer ?
#
loop_
_entity_poly.entity_id
_entity_poly.type
_entity_poly.pdbx_seq_one_letter_code
_entity_poly.pdbx_strand_id
1 'polypeptide(L)'
;MWLSFWRSRNRFSIDELRYLTEQLQKVHVVNEVNQDIVIEALRSIAELITYGDQHDGSFFEFFMEKQIMGEFVRILKISRPAKVALQLLQTMSIMIQNIRSEHAIYYIFSNEHMNYLITYSFDFQNDELLSYYISFLRAISGKLNKNTIPLLVKTHNDEVASFPLYVEAIKFAFHDESMVRIAVRALTLNVYHVGDEYVNKFVSRAPLSDYFSDIVKYFQKQCISLDDRVSKSIVNPDSHDATSSILAAVDEIEDTLYYFSDVISAGVPELGGLITDNILQLLVFPLLLPSLRKQKTGAKLGIITSLHLLCCVLRIVKTKELASSLAAALFFVPEVFVPVSEATPNGTVLELEVSQKIRKHKLCCPCHSFTESSQQQASCSSFHLDLQTNGNGSHCSLRETLLSYIITGQDVQALGSLCLFATLLQTKELDESVLDGLGILPQRKQHKKLLLQALVGEGSGEEQLFSPRNTKDKDKIDTELDIYLQKIMEQDALSYSINEPLICPRRHRNEVLNALVSLFCRSNLSAETLWTGGWLLWQLLPHGEQELTTFHLQQLKDSHRDCTANLLGETNGTWCDMLISVLNYEWKNCKRAIEAASPIKDPKVMLLPSSTSSIGGESSFVEGERMSKIVKVFVLQCQLLIFSSGGLLSEQPPLKSLSSLVNAGAKTAGFDDLAPKPGCEINSENALPCRIAFERGKERHFSFLAISRGVSGWIILLEELPLNRQRGVIRVTAPLAGSDPRIDEKHPRWLHLRIRPPNLPVLDSKLEPFGKAKTKVLVDGRWTLAFKDDQVCKLAESMVIEEMHLLQRQVEERLKPLVGDLSSILMDESTHDSRRNHSDELS
;
A
#
# COMPACT_ATOMS: atom_id res chain seq x y z
N MET A 1 -64.24 -25.04 -43.33
CA MET A 1 -62.80 -25.36 -43.51
C MET A 1 -61.98 -24.15 -43.07
N TRP A 2 -61.81 -23.96 -41.76
CA TRP A 2 -61.33 -22.73 -41.10
C TRP A 2 -60.05 -22.98 -40.27
N LEU A 3 -59.18 -23.91 -40.71
CA LEU A 3 -58.04 -24.39 -39.91
C LEU A 3 -56.66 -24.23 -40.58
N SER A 4 -56.56 -23.55 -41.73
CA SER A 4 -55.27 -23.31 -42.41
C SER A 4 -54.61 -21.97 -42.08
N PHE A 5 -55.22 -21.12 -41.24
CA PHE A 5 -54.71 -19.78 -40.90
C PHE A 5 -53.81 -19.74 -39.65
N TRP A 6 -53.57 -20.87 -38.99
CA TRP A 6 -52.81 -20.98 -37.73
C TRP A 6 -51.73 -22.09 -37.79
N ARG A 7 -50.89 -22.09 -38.82
CA ARG A 7 -49.54 -22.62 -38.63
C ARG A 7 -48.70 -21.46 -38.11
N SER A 8 -48.31 -21.51 -36.83
CA SER A 8 -47.19 -20.69 -36.36
C SER A 8 -46.04 -20.95 -37.31
N ARG A 9 -45.60 -19.92 -38.06
CA ARG A 9 -44.42 -20.08 -38.91
C ARG A 9 -43.29 -20.60 -38.04
N ASN A 10 -42.51 -21.55 -38.57
CA ASN A 10 -41.37 -22.05 -37.85
C ASN A 10 -40.39 -20.90 -37.67
N ARG A 11 -40.24 -20.43 -36.42
CA ARG A 11 -39.44 -19.26 -36.07
C ARG A 11 -38.01 -19.38 -36.60
N PHE A 12 -37.43 -20.58 -36.56
CA PHE A 12 -36.09 -20.87 -37.07
C PHE A 12 -36.16 -21.53 -38.45
N SER A 13 -36.54 -20.76 -39.47
CA SER A 13 -36.59 -21.23 -40.86
C SER A 13 -36.12 -20.16 -41.85
N ILE A 14 -35.57 -20.60 -42.99
CA ILE A 14 -35.15 -19.72 -44.09
C ILE A 14 -36.35 -18.96 -44.68
N ASP A 15 -37.54 -19.57 -44.68
CA ASP A 15 -38.75 -18.90 -45.16
C ASP A 15 -39.13 -17.71 -44.28
N GLU A 16 -38.90 -17.79 -42.96
CA GLU A 16 -39.09 -16.65 -42.05
C GLU A 16 -38.03 -15.57 -42.29
N LEU A 17 -36.76 -15.96 -42.45
CA LEU A 17 -35.69 -15.01 -42.80
C LEU A 17 -35.97 -14.28 -44.12
N ARG A 18 -36.50 -14.99 -45.12
CA ARG A 18 -36.91 -14.43 -46.41
C ARG A 18 -38.06 -13.45 -46.24
N TYR A 19 -39.10 -13.84 -45.50
CA TYR A 19 -40.23 -12.97 -45.21
C TYR A 19 -39.80 -11.67 -44.51
N LEU A 20 -38.98 -11.76 -43.47
CA LEU A 20 -38.51 -10.58 -42.72
C LEU A 20 -37.67 -9.65 -43.59
N THR A 21 -36.78 -10.22 -44.43
CA THR A 21 -35.98 -9.45 -45.39
C THR A 21 -36.88 -8.71 -46.40
N GLU A 22 -37.90 -9.37 -46.95
CA GLU A 22 -38.85 -8.74 -47.87
C GLU A 22 -39.69 -7.64 -47.18
N GLN A 23 -40.04 -7.81 -45.90
CA GLN A 23 -40.72 -6.75 -45.14
C GLN A 23 -39.83 -5.52 -44.99
N LEU A 24 -38.55 -5.69 -44.63
CA LEU A 24 -37.62 -4.57 -44.53
C LEU A 24 -37.44 -3.87 -45.88
N GLN A 25 -37.30 -4.61 -46.98
CA GLN A 25 -37.13 -4.04 -48.32
C GLN A 25 -38.32 -3.18 -48.79
N LYS A 26 -39.54 -3.45 -48.31
CA LYS A 26 -40.74 -2.65 -48.62
C LYS A 26 -40.80 -1.31 -47.87
N VAL A 27 -39.99 -1.13 -46.83
CA VAL A 27 -39.99 0.10 -46.03
C VAL A 27 -39.14 1.17 -46.72
N HIS A 28 -39.77 2.25 -47.18
CA HIS A 28 -39.08 3.39 -47.82
C HIS A 28 -38.75 4.54 -46.85
N VAL A 29 -39.51 4.69 -45.76
CA VAL A 29 -39.28 5.67 -44.68
C VAL A 29 -39.65 5.03 -43.35
N VAL A 30 -38.82 5.20 -42.32
CA VAL A 30 -39.15 4.77 -40.94
C VAL A 30 -39.63 5.98 -40.15
N ASN A 31 -40.78 5.84 -39.51
CA ASN A 31 -41.42 6.85 -38.66
C ASN A 31 -41.92 6.20 -37.36
N GLU A 32 -42.55 6.99 -36.49
CA GLU A 32 -43.00 6.50 -35.18
C GLU A 32 -44.06 5.38 -35.24
N VAL A 33 -44.75 5.23 -36.38
CA VAL A 33 -45.84 4.25 -36.56
C VAL A 33 -45.31 2.89 -36.95
N ASN A 34 -44.27 2.82 -37.79
CA ASN A 34 -43.71 1.55 -38.28
C ASN A 34 -42.40 1.14 -37.59
N GLN A 35 -41.84 1.96 -36.69
CA GLN A 35 -40.57 1.69 -36.02
C GLN A 35 -40.55 0.34 -35.28
N ASP A 36 -41.62 -0.03 -34.58
CA ASP A 36 -41.63 -1.26 -33.76
C ASP A 36 -41.58 -2.52 -34.63
N ILE A 37 -42.22 -2.47 -35.80
CA ILE A 37 -42.18 -3.56 -36.79
C ILE A 37 -40.76 -3.70 -37.36
N VAL A 38 -40.11 -2.58 -37.66
CA VAL A 38 -38.73 -2.57 -38.17
C VAL A 38 -37.76 -3.08 -37.10
N ILE A 39 -37.89 -2.62 -35.86
CA ILE A 39 -37.10 -3.05 -34.70
C ILE A 39 -37.20 -4.57 -34.52
N GLU A 40 -38.42 -5.12 -34.51
CA GLU A 40 -38.62 -6.54 -34.33
C GLU A 40 -38.09 -7.37 -35.52
N ALA A 41 -38.20 -6.85 -36.74
CA ALA A 41 -37.63 -7.48 -37.92
C ALA A 41 -36.10 -7.52 -37.86
N LEU A 42 -35.43 -6.42 -37.48
CA LEU A 42 -33.98 -6.38 -37.30
C LEU A 42 -33.52 -7.40 -36.25
N ARG A 43 -34.19 -7.43 -35.08
CA ARG A 43 -33.90 -8.35 -33.98
C ARG A 43 -34.06 -9.81 -34.41
N SER A 44 -35.17 -10.14 -35.07
CA SER A 44 -35.47 -11.49 -35.53
C SER A 44 -34.51 -11.98 -36.60
N ILE A 45 -34.11 -11.11 -37.54
CA ILE A 45 -33.10 -11.44 -38.55
C ILE A 45 -31.78 -11.79 -37.87
N ALA A 46 -31.27 -10.96 -36.96
CA ALA A 46 -30.00 -11.26 -36.30
C ALA A 46 -30.03 -12.54 -35.45
N GLU A 47 -31.15 -12.82 -34.78
CA GLU A 47 -31.35 -14.08 -34.06
C GLU A 47 -31.28 -15.29 -35.01
N LEU A 48 -31.92 -15.19 -36.19
CA LEU A 48 -31.89 -16.23 -37.22
C LEU A 48 -30.50 -16.42 -37.82
N ILE A 49 -29.75 -15.35 -38.06
CA ILE A 49 -28.38 -15.44 -38.57
C ILE A 49 -27.44 -16.03 -37.53
N THR A 50 -27.58 -15.63 -36.27
CA THR A 50 -26.78 -16.19 -35.16
C THR A 50 -27.08 -17.67 -34.96
N TYR A 51 -28.35 -18.06 -35.06
CA TYR A 51 -28.76 -19.47 -35.02
C TYR A 51 -28.19 -20.24 -36.23
N GLY A 52 -28.36 -19.70 -37.44
CA GLY A 52 -27.93 -20.31 -38.69
C GLY A 52 -26.41 -20.55 -38.74
N ASP A 53 -25.62 -19.58 -38.30
CA ASP A 53 -24.14 -19.71 -38.21
C ASP A 53 -23.69 -20.96 -37.43
N GLN A 54 -24.48 -21.41 -36.45
CA GLN A 54 -24.15 -22.53 -35.57
C GLN A 54 -24.80 -23.86 -36.00
N HIS A 55 -25.89 -23.83 -36.77
CA HIS A 55 -26.72 -25.02 -37.03
C HIS A 55 -26.91 -25.34 -38.51
N ASP A 56 -26.96 -24.32 -39.38
CA ASP A 56 -27.29 -24.47 -40.80
C ASP A 56 -26.73 -23.30 -41.64
N GLY A 57 -25.66 -23.58 -42.39
CA GLY A 57 -24.96 -22.59 -43.21
C GLY A 57 -25.80 -21.94 -44.30
N SER A 58 -26.92 -22.55 -44.72
CA SER A 58 -27.80 -22.01 -45.75
C SER A 58 -28.46 -20.68 -45.36
N PHE A 59 -28.64 -20.42 -44.06
CA PHE A 59 -29.10 -19.11 -43.56
C PHE A 59 -28.09 -18.01 -43.88
N PHE A 60 -26.79 -18.32 -43.74
CA PHE A 60 -25.73 -17.37 -44.01
C PHE A 60 -25.51 -17.17 -45.52
N GLU A 61 -25.64 -18.24 -46.32
CA GLU A 61 -25.66 -18.12 -47.79
C GLU A 61 -26.78 -17.17 -48.24
N PHE A 62 -28.00 -17.34 -47.71
CA PHE A 62 -29.12 -16.43 -48.00
C PHE A 62 -28.82 -14.98 -47.56
N PHE A 63 -28.20 -14.80 -46.39
CA PHE A 63 -27.80 -13.49 -45.87
C PHE A 63 -26.85 -12.75 -46.82
N MET A 64 -25.87 -13.47 -47.37
CA MET A 64 -24.93 -12.95 -48.36
C MET A 64 -25.62 -12.63 -49.69
N GLU A 65 -26.41 -13.58 -50.22
CA GLU A 65 -27.12 -13.44 -51.50
C GLU A 65 -28.06 -12.22 -51.51
N LYS A 66 -28.74 -11.96 -50.39
CA LYS A 66 -29.68 -10.84 -50.26
C LYS A 66 -29.06 -9.54 -49.76
N GLN A 67 -27.74 -9.50 -49.52
CA GLN A 67 -27.04 -8.32 -49.03
C GLN A 67 -27.72 -7.72 -47.78
N ILE A 68 -28.11 -8.56 -46.82
CA ILE A 68 -28.90 -8.14 -45.66
C ILE A 68 -28.16 -7.07 -44.82
N MET A 69 -26.82 -7.11 -44.78
CA MET A 69 -26.00 -6.02 -44.22
C MET A 69 -26.26 -4.66 -44.88
N GLY A 70 -26.41 -4.64 -46.20
CA GLY A 70 -26.74 -3.44 -46.96
C GLY A 70 -28.14 -2.94 -46.65
N GLU A 71 -29.09 -3.85 -46.43
CA GLU A 71 -30.45 -3.51 -45.98
C GLU A 71 -30.45 -2.89 -44.58
N PHE A 72 -29.64 -3.38 -43.64
CA PHE A 72 -29.47 -2.73 -42.33
C PHE A 72 -28.95 -1.29 -42.47
N VAL A 73 -27.92 -1.08 -43.29
CA VAL A 73 -27.39 0.26 -43.58
C VAL A 73 -28.44 1.16 -44.25
N ARG A 74 -29.23 0.62 -45.19
CA ARG A 74 -30.32 1.35 -45.85
C ARG A 74 -31.38 1.78 -44.84
N ILE A 75 -31.84 0.86 -43.98
CA ILE A 75 -32.81 1.14 -42.92
C ILE A 75 -32.30 2.24 -41.99
N LEU A 76 -31.02 2.20 -41.58
CA LEU A 76 -30.41 3.25 -40.77
C LEU A 76 -30.49 4.62 -41.47
N LYS A 77 -30.18 4.69 -42.77
CA LYS A 77 -30.22 5.95 -43.55
C LYS A 77 -31.61 6.55 -43.70
N ILE A 78 -32.63 5.71 -43.85
CA ILE A 78 -34.02 6.16 -44.03
C ILE A 78 -34.78 6.31 -42.70
N SER A 79 -34.12 6.03 -41.57
CA SER A 79 -34.71 6.12 -40.25
C SER A 79 -34.56 7.51 -39.66
N ARG A 80 -35.67 8.06 -39.17
CA ARG A 80 -35.70 9.28 -38.36
C ARG A 80 -35.71 8.99 -36.85
N PRO A 81 -36.41 7.95 -36.35
CA PRO A 81 -36.41 7.65 -34.92
C PRO A 81 -35.07 7.09 -34.43
N ALA A 82 -34.57 7.61 -33.31
CA ALA A 82 -33.34 7.13 -32.66
C ALA A 82 -33.45 5.66 -32.17
N LYS A 83 -34.66 5.20 -31.83
CA LYS A 83 -34.91 3.82 -31.36
C LYS A 83 -34.49 2.76 -32.38
N VAL A 84 -34.63 3.02 -33.67
CA VAL A 84 -34.24 2.07 -34.72
C VAL A 84 -32.72 2.01 -34.84
N ALA A 85 -32.03 3.15 -34.74
CA ALA A 85 -30.57 3.20 -34.73
C ALA A 85 -30.00 2.46 -33.50
N LEU A 86 -30.60 2.68 -32.33
CA LEU A 86 -30.28 2.00 -31.09
C LEU A 86 -30.46 0.48 -31.22
N GLN A 87 -31.63 0.04 -31.70
CA GLN A 87 -31.88 -1.38 -31.90
C GLN A 87 -30.90 -1.97 -32.91
N LEU A 88 -30.59 -1.26 -33.99
CA LEU A 88 -29.66 -1.75 -35.00
C LEU A 88 -28.26 -1.95 -34.40
N LEU A 89 -27.74 -1.00 -33.63
CA LEU A 89 -26.46 -1.14 -32.93
C LEU A 89 -26.47 -2.31 -31.93
N GLN A 90 -27.53 -2.46 -31.14
CA GLN A 90 -27.67 -3.58 -30.21
C GLN A 90 -27.69 -4.93 -30.95
N THR A 91 -28.55 -5.03 -31.96
CA THR A 91 -28.71 -6.21 -32.81
C THR A 91 -27.40 -6.60 -33.47
N MET A 92 -26.69 -5.63 -34.06
CA MET A 92 -25.38 -5.84 -34.68
C MET A 92 -24.33 -6.28 -33.65
N SER A 93 -24.33 -5.69 -32.46
CA SER A 93 -23.40 -6.06 -31.37
C SER A 93 -23.58 -7.52 -30.97
N ILE A 94 -24.83 -7.94 -30.72
CA ILE A 94 -25.16 -9.31 -30.33
C ILE A 94 -24.80 -10.29 -31.45
N MET A 95 -25.14 -9.96 -32.71
CA MET A 95 -24.82 -10.79 -33.85
C MET A 95 -23.31 -10.99 -34.00
N ILE A 96 -22.53 -9.91 -33.99
CA ILE A 96 -21.07 -9.97 -34.15
C ILE A 96 -20.43 -10.76 -33.01
N GLN A 97 -20.86 -10.58 -31.75
CA GLN A 97 -20.30 -11.34 -30.63
C GLN A 97 -20.51 -12.84 -30.78
N ASN A 98 -21.67 -13.27 -31.29
CA ASN A 98 -22.08 -14.67 -31.30
C ASN A 98 -21.78 -15.43 -32.58
N ILE A 99 -21.49 -14.75 -33.70
CA ILE A 99 -21.02 -15.40 -34.93
C ILE A 99 -19.62 -16.01 -34.69
N ARG A 100 -19.46 -17.27 -35.13
CA ARG A 100 -18.24 -18.08 -34.98
C ARG A 100 -17.61 -18.47 -36.31
N SER A 101 -18.38 -18.54 -37.40
CA SER A 101 -17.83 -18.89 -38.71
C SER A 101 -16.86 -17.83 -39.21
N GLU A 102 -15.63 -18.25 -39.57
CA GLU A 102 -14.64 -17.35 -40.18
C GLU A 102 -15.16 -16.75 -41.49
N HIS A 103 -15.86 -17.55 -42.30
CA HIS A 103 -16.48 -17.07 -43.54
C HIS A 103 -17.50 -15.97 -43.28
N ALA A 104 -18.28 -16.10 -42.20
CA ALA A 104 -19.27 -15.10 -41.84
C ALA A 104 -18.62 -13.79 -41.36
N ILE A 105 -17.58 -13.90 -40.52
CA ILE A 105 -16.80 -12.75 -40.06
C ILE A 105 -16.14 -12.06 -41.25
N TYR A 106 -15.52 -12.80 -42.16
CA TYR A 106 -14.88 -12.23 -43.35
C TYR A 106 -15.86 -11.50 -44.25
N TYR A 107 -17.04 -12.08 -44.53
CA TYR A 107 -18.06 -11.39 -45.33
C TYR A 107 -18.55 -10.10 -44.66
N ILE A 108 -18.84 -10.14 -43.34
CA ILE A 108 -19.33 -8.97 -42.62
C ILE A 108 -18.27 -7.87 -42.63
N PHE A 109 -17.00 -8.19 -42.35
CA PHE A 109 -15.93 -7.18 -42.24
C PHE A 109 -15.38 -6.70 -43.57
N SER A 110 -15.36 -7.55 -44.61
CA SER A 110 -14.86 -7.16 -45.95
C SER A 110 -15.76 -6.18 -46.70
N ASN A 111 -17.01 -6.00 -46.24
CA ASN A 111 -17.95 -5.08 -46.87
C ASN A 111 -17.83 -3.67 -46.27
N GLU A 112 -17.85 -2.65 -47.12
CA GLU A 112 -17.86 -1.22 -46.74
C GLU A 112 -19.05 -0.85 -45.82
N HIS A 113 -20.07 -1.71 -45.72
CA HIS A 113 -21.17 -1.55 -44.76
C HIS A 113 -20.70 -1.46 -43.30
N MET A 114 -19.72 -2.25 -42.87
CA MET A 114 -19.23 -2.18 -41.49
C MET A 114 -18.51 -0.87 -41.20
N ASN A 115 -17.61 -0.44 -42.09
CA ASN A 115 -16.93 0.84 -41.99
C ASN A 115 -17.93 2.02 -42.05
N TYR A 116 -19.02 1.89 -42.82
CA TYR A 116 -20.10 2.86 -42.83
C TYR A 116 -20.83 2.92 -41.47
N LEU A 117 -21.18 1.78 -40.87
CA LEU A 117 -21.83 1.76 -39.55
C LEU A 117 -20.94 2.34 -38.45
N ILE A 118 -19.63 2.07 -38.50
CA ILE A 118 -18.66 2.66 -37.57
C ILE A 118 -18.60 4.18 -37.74
N THR A 119 -18.53 4.68 -38.97
CA THR A 119 -18.37 6.13 -39.25
C THR A 119 -19.68 6.91 -39.31
N TYR A 120 -20.82 6.26 -39.02
CA TYR A 120 -22.12 6.90 -39.08
C TYR A 120 -22.25 7.97 -37.99
N SER A 121 -22.84 9.11 -38.35
CA SER A 121 -23.02 10.26 -37.44
C SER A 121 -24.24 10.07 -36.54
N PHE A 122 -24.08 9.26 -35.49
CA PHE A 122 -25.08 9.11 -34.44
C PHE A 122 -25.16 10.36 -33.55
N ASP A 123 -26.36 10.63 -33.01
CA ASP A 123 -26.59 11.70 -32.04
C ASP A 123 -26.29 11.23 -30.62
N PHE A 124 -25.06 11.45 -30.16
CA PHE A 124 -24.60 11.06 -28.83
C PHE A 124 -25.05 11.99 -27.70
N GLN A 125 -25.98 12.93 -27.94
CA GLN A 125 -26.74 13.56 -26.85
C GLN A 125 -27.66 12.55 -26.14
N ASN A 126 -27.91 11.40 -26.77
CA ASN A 126 -28.56 10.26 -26.15
C ASN A 126 -27.52 9.27 -25.59
N ASP A 127 -27.32 9.28 -24.27
CA ASP A 127 -26.35 8.42 -23.56
C ASP A 127 -26.59 6.93 -23.81
N GLU A 128 -27.85 6.52 -23.99
CA GLU A 128 -28.21 5.13 -24.28
C GLU A 128 -27.66 4.71 -25.66
N LEU A 129 -27.81 5.59 -26.66
CA LEU A 129 -27.28 5.36 -28.01
C LEU A 129 -25.75 5.28 -27.99
N LEU A 130 -25.08 6.15 -27.23
CA LEU A 130 -23.63 6.09 -27.04
C LEU A 130 -23.20 4.76 -26.43
N SER A 131 -23.89 4.29 -25.38
CA SER A 131 -23.58 3.01 -24.73
C SER A 131 -23.68 1.81 -25.69
N TYR A 132 -24.72 1.79 -26.53
CA TYR A 132 -24.86 0.77 -27.58
C TYR A 132 -23.81 0.91 -28.68
N TYR A 133 -23.44 2.13 -29.06
CA TYR A 133 -22.39 2.37 -30.05
C TYR A 133 -21.02 1.88 -29.55
N ILE A 134 -20.66 2.21 -28.30
CA ILE A 134 -19.41 1.74 -27.69
C ILE A 134 -19.40 0.21 -27.55
N SER A 135 -20.55 -0.38 -27.19
CA SER A 135 -20.71 -1.85 -27.15
C SER A 135 -20.54 -2.49 -28.53
N PHE A 136 -21.02 -1.82 -29.59
CA PHE A 136 -20.86 -2.24 -30.97
C PHE A 136 -19.40 -2.19 -31.42
N LEU A 137 -18.70 -1.07 -31.18
CA LEU A 137 -17.26 -0.99 -31.48
C LEU A 137 -16.47 -2.07 -30.73
N ARG A 138 -16.77 -2.27 -29.44
CA ARG A 138 -16.14 -3.32 -28.62
C ARG A 138 -16.41 -4.71 -29.18
N ALA A 139 -17.64 -5.00 -29.63
CA ALA A 139 -18.02 -6.27 -30.25
C ALA A 139 -17.17 -6.57 -31.49
N ILE A 140 -16.96 -5.57 -32.35
CA ILE A 140 -16.10 -5.69 -33.54
C ILE A 140 -14.65 -5.97 -33.11
N SER A 141 -14.14 -5.20 -32.15
CA SER A 141 -12.76 -5.34 -31.67
C SER A 141 -12.45 -6.75 -31.13
N GLY A 142 -13.43 -7.41 -30.53
CA GLY A 142 -13.28 -8.78 -30.00
C GLY A 142 -13.16 -9.86 -31.07
N LYS A 143 -13.34 -9.53 -32.36
CA LYS A 143 -13.13 -10.43 -33.50
C LYS A 143 -11.86 -10.12 -34.28
N LEU A 144 -11.04 -9.18 -33.82
CA LEU A 144 -9.79 -8.84 -34.47
C LEU A 144 -8.73 -9.93 -34.25
N ASN A 145 -8.10 -10.31 -35.34
CA ASN A 145 -6.91 -11.15 -35.41
C ASN A 145 -6.13 -10.79 -36.69
N LYS A 146 -5.00 -11.46 -36.93
CA LYS A 146 -4.13 -11.18 -38.08
C LYS A 146 -4.82 -11.30 -39.44
N ASN A 147 -5.89 -12.07 -39.54
CA ASN A 147 -6.64 -12.29 -40.79
C ASN A 147 -7.84 -11.35 -40.93
N THR A 148 -8.44 -10.87 -39.82
CA THR A 148 -9.65 -10.04 -39.85
C THR A 148 -9.34 -8.54 -39.79
N ILE A 149 -8.24 -8.13 -39.16
CA ILE A 149 -7.89 -6.70 -39.08
C ILE A 149 -7.69 -6.04 -40.44
N PRO A 150 -7.07 -6.67 -41.47
CA PRO A 150 -6.87 -6.02 -42.77
C PRO A 150 -8.20 -5.76 -43.50
N LEU A 151 -9.27 -6.47 -43.14
CA LEU A 151 -10.59 -6.30 -43.75
C LEU A 151 -11.29 -5.00 -43.33
N LEU A 152 -10.92 -4.44 -42.17
CA LEU A 152 -11.48 -3.20 -41.63
C LEU A 152 -10.60 -1.98 -41.92
N VAL A 153 -9.52 -2.17 -42.67
CA VAL A 153 -8.49 -1.16 -42.91
C VAL A 153 -8.44 -0.83 -44.40
N LYS A 154 -8.24 0.46 -44.73
CA LYS A 154 -7.96 0.89 -46.10
C LYS A 154 -6.48 1.16 -46.25
N THR A 155 -5.84 0.47 -47.19
CA THR A 155 -4.42 0.63 -47.49
C THR A 155 -4.19 1.45 -48.77
N HIS A 156 -3.10 2.21 -48.79
CA HIS A 156 -2.60 2.94 -49.96
C HIS A 156 -1.07 2.80 -49.99
N ASN A 157 -0.52 2.30 -51.11
CA ASN A 157 0.92 2.01 -51.26
C ASN A 157 1.48 1.15 -50.11
N ASP A 158 0.78 0.06 -49.77
CA ASP A 158 1.15 -0.85 -48.68
C ASP A 158 1.24 -0.19 -47.28
N GLU A 159 0.67 1.01 -47.11
CA GLU A 159 0.49 1.64 -45.80
C GLU A 159 -0.98 1.78 -45.45
N VAL A 160 -1.32 1.67 -44.17
CA VAL A 160 -2.69 1.94 -43.70
C VAL A 160 -2.98 3.43 -43.80
N ALA A 161 -3.99 3.78 -44.58
CA ALA A 161 -4.47 5.15 -44.75
C ALA A 161 -5.69 5.45 -43.86
N SER A 162 -6.50 4.44 -43.54
CA SER A 162 -7.69 4.61 -42.70
C SER A 162 -7.99 3.35 -41.90
N PHE A 163 -8.25 3.53 -40.60
CA PHE A 163 -8.75 2.49 -39.73
C PHE A 163 -9.88 3.03 -38.84
N PRO A 164 -11.12 3.06 -39.35
CA PRO A 164 -12.24 3.73 -38.69
C PRO A 164 -12.54 3.23 -37.28
N LEU A 165 -12.44 1.92 -37.04
CA LEU A 165 -12.72 1.31 -35.74
C LEU A 165 -11.88 1.93 -34.62
N TYR A 166 -10.58 2.10 -34.86
CA TYR A 166 -9.66 2.69 -33.89
C TYR A 166 -9.90 4.20 -33.74
N VAL A 167 -10.00 4.92 -34.86
CA VAL A 167 -10.15 6.39 -34.87
C VAL A 167 -11.45 6.83 -34.20
N GLU A 168 -12.56 6.13 -34.43
CA GLU A 168 -13.82 6.45 -33.78
C GLU A 168 -13.82 6.11 -32.29
N ALA A 169 -13.15 5.02 -31.88
CA ALA A 169 -13.10 4.62 -30.48
C ALA A 169 -12.33 5.62 -29.60
N ILE A 170 -11.15 6.07 -30.05
CA ILE A 170 -10.28 6.94 -29.24
C ILE A 170 -10.89 8.33 -28.98
N LYS A 171 -11.90 8.76 -29.75
CA LYS A 171 -12.66 10.00 -29.49
C LYS A 171 -13.34 9.98 -28.12
N PHE A 172 -13.66 8.80 -27.60
CA PHE A 172 -14.35 8.59 -26.32
C PHE A 172 -13.41 8.19 -25.17
N ALA A 173 -12.10 8.23 -25.39
CA ALA A 173 -11.13 7.79 -24.37
C ALA A 173 -11.16 8.62 -23.07
N PHE A 174 -11.62 9.87 -23.15
CA PHE A 174 -11.71 10.81 -22.02
C PHE A 174 -13.16 11.10 -21.61
N HIS A 175 -14.09 10.20 -21.90
CA HIS A 175 -15.49 10.34 -21.51
C HIS A 175 -15.67 10.32 -19.98
N ASP A 176 -16.68 11.01 -19.45
CA ASP A 176 -16.91 11.11 -17.99
C ASP A 176 -17.29 9.76 -17.36
N GLU A 177 -18.05 8.94 -18.09
CA GLU A 177 -18.42 7.59 -17.64
C GLU A 177 -17.23 6.60 -17.69
N SER A 178 -16.93 5.98 -16.55
CA SER A 178 -15.85 5.00 -16.43
C SER A 178 -16.04 3.78 -17.34
N MET A 179 -17.28 3.30 -17.51
CA MET A 179 -17.59 2.14 -18.35
C MET A 179 -17.27 2.39 -19.83
N VAL A 180 -17.50 3.60 -20.33
CA VAL A 180 -17.12 3.99 -21.69
C VAL A 180 -15.60 3.95 -21.84
N ARG A 181 -14.85 4.56 -20.90
CA ARG A 181 -13.38 4.53 -20.91
C ARG A 181 -12.83 3.10 -20.84
N ILE A 182 -13.40 2.23 -20.00
CA ILE A 182 -13.01 0.81 -19.89
C ILE A 182 -13.24 0.08 -21.21
N ALA A 183 -14.36 0.31 -21.88
CA ALA A 183 -14.65 -0.31 -23.17
C ALA A 183 -13.71 0.16 -24.28
N VAL A 184 -13.39 1.46 -24.33
CA VAL A 184 -12.40 2.03 -25.27
C VAL A 184 -11.01 1.45 -25.01
N ARG A 185 -10.58 1.39 -23.75
CA ARG A 185 -9.30 0.77 -23.35
C ARG A 185 -9.22 -0.69 -23.81
N ALA A 186 -10.25 -1.49 -23.54
CA ALA A 186 -10.33 -2.87 -24.01
C ALA A 186 -10.28 -2.99 -25.54
N LEU A 187 -10.96 -2.10 -26.27
CA LEU A 187 -10.91 -2.06 -27.73
C LEU A 187 -9.50 -1.75 -28.25
N THR A 188 -8.85 -0.72 -27.69
CA THR A 188 -7.48 -0.36 -28.11
C THR A 188 -6.49 -1.48 -27.82
N LEU A 189 -6.60 -2.17 -26.68
CA LEU A 189 -5.78 -3.35 -26.38
C LEU A 189 -6.02 -4.49 -27.36
N ASN A 190 -7.28 -4.77 -27.72
CA ASN A 190 -7.59 -5.78 -28.74
C ASN A 190 -6.92 -5.45 -30.08
N VAL A 191 -6.82 -4.17 -30.45
CA VAL A 191 -6.09 -3.73 -31.65
C VAL A 191 -4.59 -3.99 -31.51
N TYR A 192 -3.97 -3.57 -30.41
CA TYR A 192 -2.52 -3.69 -30.20
C TYR A 192 -2.07 -5.16 -30.11
N HIS A 193 -2.87 -6.02 -29.46
CA HIS A 193 -2.57 -7.44 -29.30
C HIS A 193 -2.64 -8.26 -30.60
N VAL A 194 -3.21 -7.73 -31.69
CA VAL A 194 -3.17 -8.42 -33.00
C VAL A 194 -1.72 -8.56 -33.49
N GLY A 195 -0.87 -7.57 -33.21
CA GLY A 195 0.52 -7.55 -33.66
C GLY A 195 0.66 -7.43 -35.18
N ASP A 196 -0.22 -6.66 -35.83
CA ASP A 196 -0.11 -6.33 -37.26
C ASP A 196 0.81 -5.10 -37.45
N GLU A 197 1.89 -5.26 -38.20
CA GLU A 197 2.93 -4.23 -38.36
C GLU A 197 2.40 -2.94 -39.01
N TYR A 198 1.50 -3.05 -39.98
CA TYR A 198 0.98 -1.90 -40.72
C TYR A 198 0.00 -1.10 -39.85
N VAL A 199 -0.85 -1.77 -39.08
CA VAL A 199 -1.73 -1.11 -38.11
C VAL A 199 -0.92 -0.50 -36.97
N ASN A 200 0.08 -1.21 -36.44
CA ASN A 200 0.95 -0.70 -35.39
C ASN A 200 1.64 0.59 -35.82
N LYS A 201 2.23 0.60 -37.02
CA LYS A 201 2.84 1.80 -37.61
C LYS A 201 1.83 2.94 -37.77
N PHE A 202 0.59 2.63 -38.12
CA PHE A 202 -0.48 3.63 -38.26
C PHE A 202 -0.86 4.27 -36.92
N VAL A 203 -1.04 3.48 -35.86
CA VAL A 203 -1.40 4.01 -34.54
C VAL A 203 -0.24 4.72 -33.84
N SER A 204 1.01 4.39 -34.19
CA SER A 204 2.22 5.08 -33.71
C SER A 204 2.51 6.42 -34.40
N ARG A 205 1.82 6.76 -35.50
CA ARG A 205 2.09 7.97 -36.29
C ARG A 205 1.20 9.14 -35.88
N ALA A 206 1.72 10.36 -35.99
CA ALA A 206 0.92 11.56 -35.84
C ALA A 206 -0.17 11.65 -36.92
N PRO A 207 -1.39 12.12 -36.58
CA PRO A 207 -1.80 12.65 -35.27
C PRO A 207 -2.29 11.59 -34.27
N LEU A 208 -2.36 10.31 -34.62
CA LEU A 208 -2.93 9.27 -33.75
C LEU A 208 -2.08 8.96 -32.52
N SER A 209 -0.76 9.13 -32.64
CA SER A 209 0.17 9.05 -31.51
C SER A 209 -0.14 10.05 -30.40
N ASP A 210 -0.82 11.17 -30.72
CA ASP A 210 -1.16 12.21 -29.73
C ASP A 210 -2.07 11.65 -28.64
N TYR A 211 -2.86 10.61 -28.95
CA TYR A 211 -3.66 9.85 -27.98
C TYR A 211 -2.86 9.43 -26.74
N PHE A 212 -1.64 8.93 -26.93
CA PHE A 212 -0.78 8.47 -25.83
C PHE A 212 -0.29 9.64 -24.96
N SER A 213 -0.02 10.79 -25.56
CA SER A 213 0.32 12.00 -24.80
C SER A 213 -0.90 12.54 -24.04
N ASP A 214 -2.06 12.52 -24.66
CA ASP A 214 -3.29 13.08 -24.10
C ASP A 214 -3.83 12.24 -22.95
N ILE A 215 -3.69 10.90 -23.02
CA ILE A 215 -4.07 10.04 -21.90
C ILE A 215 -3.17 10.20 -20.69
N VAL A 216 -1.87 10.47 -20.89
CA VAL A 216 -0.98 10.80 -19.77
C VAL A 216 -1.30 12.19 -19.21
N LYS A 217 -1.64 13.19 -20.03
CA LYS A 217 -2.14 14.50 -19.54
C LYS A 217 -3.45 14.37 -18.78
N TYR A 218 -4.36 13.51 -19.22
CA TYR A 218 -5.60 13.20 -18.51
C TYR A 218 -5.30 12.54 -17.15
N PHE A 219 -4.42 11.54 -17.13
CA PHE A 219 -3.96 10.89 -15.91
C PHE A 219 -3.28 11.88 -14.94
N GLN A 220 -2.49 12.83 -15.46
CA GLN A 220 -1.90 13.91 -14.68
C GLN A 220 -2.97 14.72 -13.91
N LYS A 221 -4.11 15.02 -14.55
CA LYS A 221 -5.25 15.70 -13.91
C LYS A 221 -5.88 14.84 -12.82
N GLN A 222 -5.97 13.52 -13.01
CA GLN A 222 -6.46 12.60 -11.99
C GLN A 222 -5.55 12.57 -10.77
N CYS A 223 -4.22 12.57 -10.96
CA CYS A 223 -3.24 12.66 -9.88
C CYS A 223 -3.40 13.94 -9.04
N ILE A 224 -3.62 15.10 -9.69
CA ILE A 224 -3.86 16.38 -9.01
C ILE A 224 -5.21 16.37 -8.27
N SER A 225 -6.24 15.76 -8.86
CA SER A 225 -7.55 15.59 -8.22
C SER A 225 -7.47 14.71 -6.95
N LEU A 226 -6.65 13.66 -6.96
CA LEU A 226 -6.36 12.87 -5.76
C LEU A 226 -5.75 13.73 -4.66
N ASP A 227 -4.76 14.56 -4.99
CA ASP A 227 -4.09 15.43 -4.02
C ASP A 227 -5.03 16.43 -3.35
N ASP A 228 -5.96 17.00 -4.12
CA ASP A 228 -7.00 17.88 -3.61
C ASP A 228 -7.92 17.16 -2.61
N ARG A 229 -8.30 15.90 -2.90
CA ARG A 229 -9.09 15.06 -1.98
C ARG A 229 -8.33 14.74 -0.69
N VAL A 230 -7.06 14.38 -0.80
CA VAL A 230 -6.17 14.11 0.35
C VAL A 230 -6.00 15.35 1.21
N SER A 231 -5.71 16.50 0.58
CA SER A 231 -5.56 17.79 1.26
C SER A 231 -6.84 18.22 1.99
N LYS A 232 -8.01 18.03 1.38
CA LYS A 232 -9.32 18.29 2.03
C LYS A 232 -9.58 17.38 3.22
N SER A 233 -9.19 16.10 3.13
CA SER A 233 -9.35 15.14 4.24
C SER A 233 -8.50 15.48 5.47
N ILE A 234 -7.35 16.14 5.28
CA ILE A 234 -6.51 16.60 6.40
C ILE A 234 -7.21 17.73 7.16
N VAL A 235 -7.96 18.58 6.47
CA VAL A 235 -8.71 19.70 7.09
C VAL A 235 -9.98 19.20 7.78
N ASN A 236 -10.67 18.20 7.21
CA ASN A 236 -11.93 17.65 7.72
C ASN A 236 -11.85 16.12 7.95
N PRO A 237 -11.25 15.65 9.06
CA PRO A 237 -10.97 14.23 9.29
C PRO A 237 -12.22 13.37 9.64
N ASP A 238 -13.33 13.98 10.06
CA ASP A 238 -14.50 13.26 10.60
C ASP A 238 -15.50 12.76 9.54
N SER A 239 -15.28 13.06 8.25
CA SER A 239 -16.17 12.57 7.19
C SER A 239 -15.75 11.17 6.73
N HIS A 240 -16.51 10.15 7.12
CA HIS A 240 -16.37 8.79 6.57
C HIS A 240 -16.37 8.76 5.03
N ASP A 241 -17.04 9.72 4.39
CA ASP A 241 -17.11 9.86 2.93
C ASP A 241 -15.74 10.21 2.29
N ALA A 242 -14.84 10.89 3.02
CA ALA A 242 -13.53 11.28 2.50
C ALA A 242 -12.61 10.07 2.27
N THR A 243 -12.56 9.12 3.22
CA THR A 243 -11.77 7.89 3.07
C THR A 243 -12.24 7.08 1.87
N SER A 244 -13.55 6.86 1.70
CA SER A 244 -14.09 6.15 0.53
C SER A 244 -13.82 6.89 -0.78
N SER A 245 -13.87 8.22 -0.76
CA SER A 245 -13.61 9.04 -1.95
C SER A 245 -12.13 9.00 -2.37
N ILE A 246 -11.20 8.97 -1.41
CA ILE A 246 -9.76 8.79 -1.67
C ILE A 246 -9.51 7.39 -2.23
N LEU A 247 -10.05 6.35 -1.60
CA LEU A 247 -9.86 4.96 -2.08
C LEU A 247 -10.40 4.77 -3.50
N ALA A 248 -11.59 5.30 -3.82
CA ALA A 248 -12.13 5.25 -5.17
C ALA A 248 -11.23 5.99 -6.20
N ALA A 249 -10.64 7.14 -5.82
CA ALA A 249 -9.70 7.84 -6.69
C ALA A 249 -8.39 7.06 -6.90
N VAL A 250 -7.91 6.38 -5.86
CA VAL A 250 -6.73 5.50 -5.95
C VAL A 250 -7.02 4.34 -6.89
N ASP A 251 -8.19 3.70 -6.79
CA ASP A 251 -8.56 2.59 -7.67
C ASP A 251 -8.63 3.04 -9.15
N GLU A 252 -9.17 4.22 -9.44
CA GLU A 252 -9.15 4.80 -10.80
C GLU A 252 -7.73 5.08 -11.33
N ILE A 253 -6.81 5.48 -10.44
CA ILE A 253 -5.41 5.71 -10.77
C ILE A 253 -4.72 4.38 -11.08
N GLU A 254 -4.92 3.36 -10.26
CA GLU A 254 -4.37 2.03 -10.48
C GLU A 254 -4.91 1.40 -11.77
N ASP A 255 -6.21 1.49 -12.05
CA ASP A 255 -6.82 1.02 -13.31
C ASP A 255 -6.19 1.68 -14.54
N THR A 256 -5.82 2.96 -14.45
CA THR A 256 -5.17 3.67 -15.55
C THR A 256 -3.71 3.25 -15.71
N LEU A 257 -2.98 3.02 -14.61
CA LEU A 257 -1.63 2.48 -14.65
C LEU A 257 -1.58 1.03 -15.17
N TYR A 258 -2.57 0.20 -14.84
CA TYR A 258 -2.70 -1.15 -15.41
C TYR A 258 -2.92 -1.09 -16.91
N TYR A 259 -3.78 -0.18 -17.39
CA TYR A 259 -3.92 0.05 -18.84
C TYR A 259 -2.59 0.45 -19.50
N PHE A 260 -1.81 1.36 -18.90
CA PHE A 260 -0.47 1.71 -19.44
C PHE A 260 0.47 0.49 -19.47
N SER A 261 0.49 -0.29 -18.40
CA SER A 261 1.27 -1.53 -18.34
C SER A 261 0.85 -2.53 -19.42
N ASP A 262 -0.44 -2.67 -19.69
CA ASP A 262 -0.98 -3.57 -20.72
C ASP A 262 -0.62 -3.10 -22.13
N VAL A 263 -0.69 -1.78 -22.40
CA VAL A 263 -0.26 -1.19 -23.69
C VAL A 263 1.23 -1.44 -23.93
N ILE A 264 2.07 -1.20 -22.94
CA ILE A 264 3.51 -1.48 -23.03
C ILE A 264 3.75 -2.98 -23.28
N SER A 265 2.98 -3.84 -22.61
CA SER A 265 3.11 -5.30 -22.70
C SER A 265 2.43 -5.89 -23.95
N ALA A 266 1.81 -5.07 -24.80
CA ALA A 266 1.07 -5.55 -25.97
C ALA A 266 1.96 -6.14 -27.08
N GLY A 267 3.29 -6.03 -26.95
CA GLY A 267 4.24 -6.56 -27.93
C GLY A 267 4.57 -5.59 -29.07
N VAL A 268 4.25 -4.31 -28.90
CA VAL A 268 4.52 -3.24 -29.88
C VAL A 268 5.53 -2.25 -29.28
N PRO A 269 6.85 -2.38 -29.59
CA PRO A 269 7.89 -1.60 -28.93
C PRO A 269 7.73 -0.08 -29.08
N GLU A 270 7.26 0.40 -30.24
CA GLU A 270 7.01 1.83 -30.48
C GLU A 270 5.96 2.40 -29.52
N LEU A 271 4.86 1.66 -29.29
CA LEU A 271 3.81 2.08 -28.37
C LEU A 271 4.29 2.05 -26.91
N GLY A 272 5.06 1.02 -26.56
CA GLY A 272 5.69 0.92 -25.24
C GLY A 272 6.64 2.10 -24.99
N GLY A 273 7.46 2.46 -25.98
CA GLY A 273 8.31 3.65 -25.95
C GLY A 273 7.51 4.94 -25.78
N LEU A 274 6.49 5.16 -26.63
CA LEU A 274 5.64 6.35 -26.56
C LEU A 274 4.99 6.52 -25.18
N ILE A 275 4.37 5.48 -24.62
CA ILE A 275 3.75 5.57 -23.28
C ILE A 275 4.81 5.81 -22.21
N THR A 276 5.94 5.09 -22.25
CA THR A 276 7.01 5.23 -21.25
C THR A 276 7.60 6.65 -21.26
N ASP A 277 7.91 7.17 -22.45
CA ASP A 277 8.44 8.52 -22.63
C ASP A 277 7.43 9.57 -22.19
N ASN A 278 6.15 9.42 -22.53
CA ASN A 278 5.11 10.35 -22.07
C ASN A 278 4.93 10.31 -20.55
N ILE A 279 4.96 9.13 -19.90
CA ILE A 279 4.92 9.03 -18.43
C ILE A 279 6.12 9.75 -17.81
N LEU A 280 7.33 9.55 -18.35
CA LEU A 280 8.52 10.24 -17.85
C LEU A 280 8.43 11.76 -18.02
N GLN A 281 8.16 12.20 -19.25
CA GLN A 281 8.25 13.61 -19.66
C GLN A 281 7.06 14.47 -19.26
N LEU A 282 5.86 13.89 -19.09
CA LEU A 282 4.64 14.64 -18.75
C LEU A 282 4.19 14.45 -17.30
N LEU A 283 4.60 13.36 -16.63
CA LEU A 283 4.16 13.05 -15.27
C LEU A 283 5.33 13.01 -14.28
N VAL A 284 6.31 12.13 -14.50
CA VAL A 284 7.35 11.86 -13.49
C VAL A 284 8.26 13.08 -13.30
N PHE A 285 8.94 13.50 -14.36
CA PHE A 285 9.92 14.58 -14.32
C PHE A 285 9.26 15.94 -13.98
N PRO A 286 8.24 16.42 -14.69
CA PRO A 286 7.74 17.78 -14.45
C PRO A 286 6.83 17.92 -13.22
N LEU A 287 6.31 16.81 -12.67
CA LEU A 287 5.26 16.87 -11.64
C LEU A 287 5.60 16.07 -10.39
N LEU A 288 5.87 14.77 -10.49
CA LEU A 288 6.06 13.93 -9.29
C LEU A 288 7.37 14.25 -8.57
N LEU A 289 8.51 14.21 -9.28
CA LEU A 289 9.83 14.42 -8.65
C LEU A 289 9.99 15.82 -8.03
N PRO A 290 9.61 16.93 -8.69
CA PRO A 290 9.70 18.27 -8.09
C PRO A 290 8.84 18.41 -6.83
N SER A 291 7.70 17.71 -6.77
CA SER A 291 6.78 17.74 -5.62
C SER A 291 7.33 17.05 -4.37
N LEU A 292 8.43 16.29 -4.48
CA LEU A 292 9.11 15.70 -3.32
C LEU A 292 9.78 16.76 -2.43
N ARG A 293 9.98 17.98 -2.92
CA ARG A 293 10.53 19.11 -2.14
C ARG A 293 9.44 20.15 -1.88
N LYS A 294 9.34 20.60 -0.63
CA LYS A 294 8.39 21.66 -0.23
C LYS A 294 8.77 23.00 -0.87
N GLN A 295 8.20 23.32 -2.02
CA GLN A 295 8.33 24.66 -2.62
C GLN A 295 7.40 25.65 -1.91
N LYS A 296 7.88 26.88 -1.66
CA LYS A 296 7.13 27.91 -0.92
C LYS A 296 5.93 28.47 -1.71
N THR A 297 5.89 28.29 -3.02
CA THR A 297 4.80 28.74 -3.91
C THR A 297 4.83 27.94 -5.21
N GLY A 298 3.76 27.18 -5.53
CA GLY A 298 3.54 26.64 -6.88
C GLY A 298 3.53 25.10 -7.07
N ALA A 299 3.80 24.30 -6.03
CA ALA A 299 3.71 22.84 -6.15
C ALA A 299 2.25 22.41 -6.39
N LYS A 300 2.00 21.72 -7.51
CA LYS A 300 0.67 21.23 -7.91
C LYS A 300 0.23 19.98 -7.14
N LEU A 301 1.15 19.33 -6.43
CA LEU A 301 0.95 18.09 -5.69
C LEU A 301 1.66 18.15 -4.34
N GLY A 302 1.03 17.59 -3.31
CA GLY A 302 1.62 17.34 -2.01
C GLY A 302 2.68 16.25 -2.04
N ILE A 303 3.65 16.34 -1.11
CA ILE A 303 4.77 15.40 -0.98
C ILE A 303 4.26 13.96 -0.81
N ILE A 304 3.25 13.77 0.05
CA ILE A 304 2.72 12.44 0.38
C ILE A 304 2.05 11.79 -0.83
N THR A 305 1.23 12.54 -1.56
CA THR A 305 0.58 12.07 -2.78
C THR A 305 1.61 11.75 -3.85
N SER A 306 2.65 12.58 -4.01
CA SER A 306 3.74 12.28 -4.95
C SER A 306 4.49 10.98 -4.61
N LEU A 307 4.87 10.78 -3.33
CA LEU A 307 5.53 9.54 -2.88
C LEU A 307 4.65 8.31 -3.16
N HIS A 308 3.35 8.41 -2.87
CA HIS A 308 2.39 7.34 -3.18
C HIS A 308 2.31 7.04 -4.68
N LEU A 309 2.18 8.06 -5.52
CA LEU A 309 2.09 7.91 -6.97
C LEU A 309 3.36 7.31 -7.56
N LEU A 310 4.54 7.71 -7.09
CA LEU A 310 5.82 7.10 -7.49
C LEU A 310 5.87 5.61 -7.12
N CYS A 311 5.39 5.23 -5.94
CA CYS A 311 5.23 3.82 -5.56
C CYS A 311 4.29 3.07 -6.52
N CYS A 312 3.13 3.66 -6.86
CA CYS A 312 2.18 3.03 -7.78
C CYS A 312 2.78 2.84 -9.18
N VAL A 313 3.45 3.86 -9.72
CA VAL A 313 4.11 3.80 -11.03
C VAL A 313 5.15 2.67 -11.05
N LEU A 314 6.06 2.61 -10.06
CA LEU A 314 7.09 1.56 -9.97
C LEU A 314 6.53 0.15 -9.74
N ARG A 315 5.42 0.03 -9.00
CA ARG A 315 4.79 -1.27 -8.67
C ARG A 315 4.00 -1.86 -9.83
N ILE A 316 3.31 -1.00 -10.59
CA ILE A 316 2.36 -1.41 -11.63
C ILE A 316 3.03 -1.43 -13.00
N VAL A 317 3.78 -0.39 -13.36
CA VAL A 317 4.40 -0.27 -14.69
C VAL A 317 5.79 -0.91 -14.66
N LYS A 318 5.82 -2.21 -14.98
CA LYS A 318 7.01 -3.08 -14.87
C LYS A 318 7.92 -2.96 -16.09
N THR A 319 8.50 -1.79 -16.29
CA THR A 319 9.48 -1.55 -17.35
C THR A 319 10.82 -1.15 -16.77
N LYS A 320 11.88 -1.78 -17.30
CA LYS A 320 13.27 -1.45 -16.98
C LYS A 320 13.59 0.02 -17.24
N GLU A 321 13.20 0.52 -18.41
CA GLU A 321 13.43 1.92 -18.82
C GLU A 321 12.86 2.92 -17.79
N LEU A 322 11.56 2.83 -17.50
CA LEU A 322 10.90 3.71 -16.53
C LEU A 322 11.52 3.62 -15.13
N ALA A 323 11.77 2.40 -14.65
CA ALA A 323 12.28 2.18 -13.30
C ALA A 323 13.72 2.72 -13.15
N SER A 324 14.60 2.41 -14.11
CA SER A 324 15.99 2.86 -14.10
C SER A 324 16.10 4.37 -14.32
N SER A 325 15.29 4.98 -15.19
CA SER A 325 15.19 6.44 -15.33
C SER A 325 14.70 7.11 -14.03
N LEU A 326 13.67 6.56 -13.39
CA LEU A 326 13.16 7.05 -12.09
C LEU A 326 14.24 6.99 -11.00
N ALA A 327 14.95 5.87 -10.89
CA ALA A 327 16.01 5.67 -9.91
C ALA A 327 17.21 6.60 -10.17
N ALA A 328 17.63 6.74 -11.42
CA ALA A 328 18.68 7.67 -11.83
C ALA A 328 18.29 9.13 -11.55
N ALA A 329 17.03 9.49 -11.78
CA ALA A 329 16.52 10.84 -11.52
C ALA A 329 16.65 11.25 -10.03
N LEU A 330 16.70 10.30 -9.10
CA LEU A 330 16.87 10.59 -7.67
C LEU A 330 18.23 11.23 -7.34
N PHE A 331 19.24 11.10 -8.19
CA PHE A 331 20.55 11.74 -8.00
C PHE A 331 20.57 13.21 -8.42
N PHE A 332 19.52 13.69 -9.08
CA PHE A 332 19.41 15.07 -9.51
C PHE A 332 18.69 15.93 -8.47
N VAL A 333 18.93 17.24 -8.58
CA VAL A 333 18.23 18.25 -7.80
C VAL A 333 16.85 18.49 -8.43
N PRO A 334 15.78 18.66 -7.64
CA PRO A 334 14.42 18.80 -8.18
C PRO A 334 14.26 19.91 -9.23
N GLU A 335 15.07 20.97 -9.12
CA GLU A 335 15.03 22.12 -10.02
C GLU A 335 15.41 21.79 -11.48
N VAL A 336 16.12 20.68 -11.72
CA VAL A 336 16.44 20.21 -13.09
C VAL A 336 15.17 19.89 -13.87
N PHE A 337 14.15 19.35 -13.20
CA PHE A 337 12.94 18.88 -13.85
C PHE A 337 11.80 19.90 -13.86
N VAL A 338 12.02 21.12 -13.35
CA VAL A 338 10.99 22.16 -13.38
C VAL A 338 11.07 22.89 -14.72
N PRO A 339 9.98 22.88 -15.53
CA PRO A 339 10.00 23.59 -16.81
C PRO A 339 10.18 25.10 -16.58
N VAL A 340 11.20 25.69 -17.23
CA VAL A 340 11.42 27.14 -17.25
C VAL A 340 10.20 27.77 -17.93
N SER A 341 9.36 28.45 -17.16
CA SER A 341 8.19 29.14 -17.73
C SER A 341 8.67 30.25 -18.68
N GLU A 342 8.16 30.22 -19.91
CA GLU A 342 8.27 31.34 -20.85
C GLU A 342 7.72 32.61 -20.19
N ALA A 343 8.49 33.69 -20.31
CA ALA A 343 8.24 34.97 -19.67
C ALA A 343 6.85 35.53 -20.00
N THR A 344 6.11 35.95 -18.98
CA THR A 344 4.97 36.86 -19.15
C THR A 344 5.43 38.16 -19.84
N PRO A 345 4.62 38.78 -20.73
CA PRO A 345 5.03 39.88 -21.60
C PRO A 345 5.24 41.23 -20.89
N ASN A 346 5.31 41.25 -19.56
CA ASN A 346 5.65 42.45 -18.79
C ASN A 346 7.09 42.33 -18.32
N GLY A 347 7.99 42.98 -19.07
CA GLY A 347 9.42 43.00 -18.84
C GLY A 347 9.78 43.36 -17.40
N THR A 348 10.08 42.36 -16.60
CA THR A 348 11.00 42.47 -15.48
C THR A 348 11.85 41.21 -15.51
N VAL A 349 12.98 41.30 -16.20
CA VAL A 349 14.01 40.26 -16.22
C VAL A 349 14.58 40.20 -14.81
N LEU A 350 14.09 39.28 -13.99
CA LEU A 350 14.91 38.71 -12.91
C LEU A 350 15.80 37.67 -13.59
N GLU A 351 16.92 38.15 -14.15
CA GLU A 351 18.10 37.33 -14.36
C GLU A 351 18.47 36.75 -12.99
N LEU A 352 17.93 35.57 -12.67
CA LEU A 352 18.50 34.78 -11.59
C LEU A 352 19.89 34.41 -12.10
N GLU A 353 20.93 35.05 -11.52
CA GLU A 353 22.35 34.81 -11.76
C GLU A 353 22.76 33.35 -11.45
N VAL A 354 22.24 32.37 -12.19
CA VAL A 354 22.57 30.96 -12.00
C VAL A 354 23.92 30.64 -12.65
N SER A 355 24.34 31.35 -13.69
CA SER A 355 25.54 30.97 -14.45
C SER A 355 26.86 31.59 -13.97
N GLN A 356 26.88 32.66 -13.15
CA GLN A 356 28.14 33.34 -12.76
C GLN A 356 28.64 33.04 -11.35
N LYS A 357 27.79 32.60 -10.41
CA LYS A 357 28.25 32.19 -9.06
C LYS A 357 28.84 30.77 -9.00
N ILE A 358 28.58 29.93 -10.00
CA ILE A 358 29.06 28.53 -10.05
C ILE A 358 30.59 28.44 -10.26
N ARG A 359 31.25 29.47 -10.80
CA ARG A 359 32.71 29.42 -11.06
C ARG A 359 33.62 29.68 -9.86
N LYS A 360 33.13 30.16 -8.71
CA LYS A 360 34.01 30.67 -7.62
C LYS A 360 34.05 29.85 -6.33
N HIS A 361 33.21 28.83 -6.15
CA HIS A 361 33.32 27.94 -4.99
C HIS A 361 33.99 26.62 -5.36
N LYS A 362 35.32 26.60 -5.26
CA LYS A 362 36.08 25.36 -5.06
C LYS A 362 35.64 24.76 -3.72
N LEU A 363 34.89 23.65 -3.74
CA LEU A 363 34.87 22.75 -2.59
C LEU A 363 36.14 21.89 -2.65
N CYS A 364 37.17 22.30 -1.92
CA CYS A 364 38.33 21.45 -1.65
C CYS A 364 37.98 20.48 -0.51
N CYS A 365 37.97 19.18 -0.77
CA CYS A 365 38.27 18.17 0.25
C CYS A 365 39.78 17.89 0.18
N PRO A 366 40.55 18.07 1.26
CA PRO A 366 41.95 17.68 1.28
C PRO A 366 42.05 16.16 1.46
N CYS A 367 42.36 15.44 0.38
CA CYS A 367 42.87 14.07 0.47
C CYS A 367 44.33 14.14 0.94
N HIS A 368 44.57 13.88 2.23
CA HIS A 368 45.93 13.68 2.73
C HIS A 368 46.47 12.33 2.24
N SER A 369 47.46 12.42 1.36
CA SER A 369 48.40 11.35 1.03
C SER A 369 49.14 10.91 2.30
N PHE A 370 49.15 9.61 2.57
CA PHE A 370 49.98 8.99 3.60
C PHE A 370 51.46 9.10 3.21
N THR A 371 52.25 9.77 4.05
CA THR A 371 53.67 9.46 4.24
C THR A 371 53.90 9.28 5.73
N GLU A 372 54.48 8.13 6.07
CA GLU A 372 54.84 7.73 7.43
C GLU A 372 55.79 8.74 8.08
N SER A 373 55.50 9.15 9.31
CA SER A 373 56.42 9.00 10.46
C SER A 373 55.95 9.79 11.68
N SER A 374 56.21 9.20 12.85
CA SER A 374 56.42 9.85 14.16
C SER A 374 55.18 10.15 15.03
N GLN A 375 55.24 9.55 16.22
CA GLN A 375 54.42 9.74 17.42
C GLN A 375 54.20 11.22 17.78
N GLN A 376 52.97 11.60 18.17
CA GLN A 376 52.67 12.31 19.42
C GLN A 376 51.16 12.59 19.59
N GLN A 377 50.74 12.58 20.85
CA GLN A 377 49.38 12.74 21.38
C GLN A 377 48.71 14.06 20.96
N ALA A 378 47.42 14.01 20.56
CA ALA A 378 46.49 15.14 20.73
C ALA A 378 45.01 14.70 20.61
N SER A 379 44.30 14.78 21.74
CA SER A 379 42.87 15.14 21.93
C SER A 379 41.84 14.87 20.81
N CYS A 380 40.91 13.96 21.13
CA CYS A 380 39.59 13.83 20.49
C CYS A 380 38.79 15.14 20.57
N SER A 381 38.21 15.58 19.45
CA SER A 381 37.02 16.45 19.44
C SER A 381 36.09 16.10 18.26
N SER A 382 34.88 15.63 18.63
CA SER A 382 33.60 15.69 17.92
C SER A 382 33.55 15.74 16.39
N PHE A 383 33.22 14.60 15.76
CA PHE A 383 32.58 14.58 14.44
C PHE A 383 31.09 14.91 14.60
N HIS A 384 30.75 16.20 14.56
CA HIS A 384 29.38 16.65 14.36
C HIS A 384 29.06 16.56 12.85
N LEU A 385 28.08 15.74 12.47
CA LEU A 385 27.42 15.86 11.17
C LEU A 385 26.68 17.19 11.17
N ASP A 386 27.25 18.22 10.54
CA ASP A 386 26.55 19.46 10.21
C ASP A 386 25.51 19.20 9.11
N LEU A 387 24.40 18.60 9.51
CA LEU A 387 23.10 18.78 8.85
C LEU A 387 22.24 19.70 9.74
N GLN A 388 22.84 20.77 10.27
CA GLN A 388 22.07 21.80 10.96
C GLN A 388 21.40 22.72 9.93
N THR A 389 20.08 22.60 9.91
CA THR A 389 19.09 23.59 9.55
C THR A 389 19.58 25.05 9.68
N ASN A 390 20.06 25.60 8.57
CA ASN A 390 20.08 27.05 8.35
C ASN A 390 19.37 27.34 7.04
N GLY A 391 18.33 28.19 7.12
CA GLY A 391 17.37 28.48 6.06
C GLY A 391 17.93 29.27 4.87
N ASN A 392 18.87 28.70 4.14
CA ASN A 392 19.23 29.08 2.78
C ASN A 392 19.28 27.82 1.91
N GLY A 393 18.59 27.81 0.77
CA GLY A 393 18.30 26.63 -0.03
C GLY A 393 19.55 25.86 -0.47
N SER A 394 19.89 24.79 0.25
CA SER A 394 20.92 23.84 -0.18
C SER A 394 20.39 23.04 -1.37
N HIS A 395 21.15 22.99 -2.46
CA HIS A 395 20.86 22.18 -3.64
C HIS A 395 21.09 20.69 -3.31
N CYS A 396 20.15 20.07 -2.60
CA CYS A 396 20.18 18.65 -2.27
C CYS A 396 19.50 17.84 -3.38
N SER A 397 20.06 16.68 -3.68
CA SER A 397 19.44 15.69 -4.56
C SER A 397 18.10 15.20 -3.98
N LEU A 398 17.25 14.64 -4.84
CA LEU A 398 16.00 14.01 -4.42
C LEU A 398 16.26 12.85 -3.45
N ARG A 399 17.31 12.05 -3.68
CA ARG A 399 17.76 10.98 -2.78
C ARG A 399 18.07 11.52 -1.37
N GLU A 400 18.86 12.59 -1.27
CA GLU A 400 19.17 13.23 0.02
C GLU A 400 17.92 13.81 0.68
N THR A 401 16.98 14.33 -0.12
CA THR A 401 15.69 14.81 0.38
C THR A 401 14.89 13.66 1.00
N LEU A 402 14.83 12.50 0.36
CA LEU A 402 14.16 11.30 0.89
C LEU A 402 14.80 10.84 2.21
N LEU A 403 16.14 10.80 2.28
CA LEU A 403 16.87 10.46 3.51
C LEU A 403 16.62 11.50 4.62
N SER A 404 16.53 12.78 4.27
CA SER A 404 16.23 13.84 5.25
C SER A 404 14.84 13.67 5.87
N TYR A 405 13.86 13.15 5.12
CA TYR A 405 12.53 12.83 5.67
C TYR A 405 12.56 11.64 6.62
N ILE A 406 13.40 10.63 6.37
CA ILE A 406 13.63 9.52 7.29
C ILE A 406 14.25 10.03 8.61
N ILE A 407 15.22 10.94 8.53
CA ILE A 407 15.94 11.45 9.71
C ILE A 407 15.10 12.48 10.49
N THR A 408 14.44 13.42 9.81
CA THR A 408 13.83 14.61 10.45
C THR A 408 12.38 14.90 10.04
N GLY A 409 11.87 14.25 8.99
CA GLY A 409 10.53 14.50 8.45
C GLY A 409 9.40 14.03 9.36
N GLN A 410 8.18 14.44 9.08
CA GLN A 410 6.98 13.95 9.80
C GLN A 410 6.78 12.44 9.58
N ASP A 411 5.98 11.79 10.44
CA ASP A 411 5.75 10.33 10.38
C ASP A 411 5.34 9.85 8.98
N VAL A 412 4.35 10.52 8.36
CA VAL A 412 3.87 10.17 7.01
C VAL A 412 4.93 10.40 5.93
N GLN A 413 5.80 11.40 6.09
CA GLN A 413 6.91 11.66 5.16
C GLN A 413 8.00 10.59 5.28
N ALA A 414 8.34 10.20 6.51
CA ALA A 414 9.28 9.11 6.78
C ALA A 414 8.75 7.79 6.23
N LEU A 415 7.48 7.47 6.49
CA LEU A 415 6.80 6.29 5.93
C LEU A 415 6.83 6.31 4.40
N GLY A 416 6.48 7.45 3.78
CA GLY A 416 6.53 7.63 2.33
C GLY A 416 7.90 7.36 1.71
N SER A 417 8.95 7.95 2.28
CA SER A 417 10.32 7.70 1.85
C SER A 417 10.73 6.22 2.01
N LEU A 418 10.41 5.61 3.14
CA LEU A 418 10.71 4.20 3.40
C LEU A 418 9.99 3.27 2.42
N CYS A 419 8.72 3.53 2.13
CA CYS A 419 7.98 2.75 1.15
C CYS A 419 8.49 2.96 -0.28
N LEU A 420 8.97 4.15 -0.65
CA LEU A 420 9.60 4.36 -1.95
C LEU A 420 10.90 3.54 -2.07
N PHE A 421 11.77 3.58 -1.05
CA PHE A 421 12.97 2.73 -1.02
C PHE A 421 12.62 1.24 -1.02
N ALA A 422 11.60 0.82 -0.26
CA ALA A 422 11.12 -0.56 -0.27
C ALA A 422 10.55 -0.96 -1.64
N THR A 423 9.85 -0.06 -2.33
CA THR A 423 9.30 -0.30 -3.67
C THR A 423 10.44 -0.48 -4.67
N LEU A 424 11.42 0.44 -4.69
CA LEU A 424 12.61 0.32 -5.53
C LEU A 424 13.36 -1.00 -5.28
N LEU A 425 13.49 -1.41 -4.02
CA LEU A 425 14.12 -2.68 -3.67
C LEU A 425 13.39 -3.92 -4.23
N GLN A 426 12.06 -3.83 -4.32
CA GLN A 426 11.16 -4.90 -4.78
C GLN A 426 10.95 -4.92 -6.29
N THR A 427 11.20 -3.81 -6.98
CA THR A 427 11.18 -3.71 -8.44
C THR A 427 12.21 -4.67 -9.02
N LYS A 428 11.74 -5.67 -9.77
CA LYS A 428 12.60 -6.74 -10.33
C LYS A 428 13.34 -6.27 -11.59
N GLU A 429 12.83 -5.23 -12.20
CA GLU A 429 13.29 -4.63 -13.45
C GLU A 429 14.54 -3.77 -13.23
N LEU A 430 14.84 -3.39 -11.98
CA LEU A 430 16.04 -2.64 -11.62
C LEU A 430 17.27 -3.54 -11.52
N ASP A 431 18.34 -3.13 -12.20
CA ASP A 431 19.63 -3.80 -12.10
C ASP A 431 20.29 -3.59 -10.73
N GLU A 432 21.14 -4.55 -10.36
CA GLU A 432 21.86 -4.54 -9.09
C GLU A 432 22.77 -3.32 -8.95
N SER A 433 23.36 -2.81 -10.04
CA SER A 433 24.18 -1.59 -10.03
C SER A 433 23.39 -0.34 -9.66
N VAL A 434 22.12 -0.26 -10.08
CA VAL A 434 21.22 0.84 -9.72
C VAL A 434 20.87 0.78 -8.23
N LEU A 435 20.56 -0.42 -7.71
CA LEU A 435 20.30 -0.62 -6.29
C LEU A 435 21.55 -0.35 -5.42
N ASP A 436 22.74 -0.72 -5.91
CA ASP A 436 24.00 -0.47 -5.22
C ASP A 436 24.33 1.03 -5.22
N GLY A 437 24.11 1.70 -6.35
CA GLY A 437 24.25 3.14 -6.48
C GLY A 437 23.32 3.91 -5.54
N LEU A 438 22.09 3.44 -5.31
CA LEU A 438 21.17 4.02 -4.32
C LEU A 438 21.58 3.72 -2.86
N GLY A 439 22.43 2.72 -2.65
CA GLY A 439 22.85 2.23 -1.33
C GLY A 439 21.88 1.24 -0.69
N ILE A 440 20.99 0.62 -1.48
CA ILE A 440 19.91 -0.27 -1.00
C ILE A 440 20.04 -1.72 -1.50
N LEU A 441 21.15 -2.11 -2.13
CA LEU A 441 21.35 -3.48 -2.59
C LEU A 441 21.39 -4.47 -1.39
N PRO A 442 20.53 -5.50 -1.33
CA PRO A 442 20.59 -6.52 -0.28
C PRO A 442 21.89 -7.32 -0.33
N GLN A 443 22.54 -7.56 0.81
CA GLN A 443 23.74 -8.40 0.89
C GLN A 443 23.51 -9.81 0.35
N ARG A 444 22.32 -10.39 0.57
CA ARG A 444 21.96 -11.71 0.01
C ARG A 444 22.01 -11.73 -1.51
N LYS A 445 21.54 -10.67 -2.18
CA LYS A 445 21.60 -10.56 -3.64
C LYS A 445 23.05 -10.42 -4.10
N GLN A 446 23.82 -9.55 -3.43
CA GLN A 446 25.24 -9.35 -3.70
C GLN A 446 26.07 -10.65 -3.53
N HIS A 447 25.88 -11.38 -2.43
CA HIS A 447 26.57 -12.63 -2.17
C HIS A 447 26.17 -13.74 -3.16
N LYS A 448 24.87 -13.84 -3.51
CA LYS A 448 24.39 -14.76 -4.54
C LYS A 448 25.05 -14.46 -5.90
N LYS A 449 25.19 -13.19 -6.28
CA LYS A 449 25.88 -12.79 -7.51
C LYS A 449 27.33 -13.25 -7.51
N LEU A 450 28.08 -12.93 -6.44
CA LEU A 450 29.48 -13.31 -6.30
C LEU A 450 29.67 -14.83 -6.31
N LEU A 451 28.77 -15.59 -5.68
CA LEU A 451 28.74 -17.05 -5.74
C LEU A 451 28.52 -17.56 -7.16
N LEU A 452 27.55 -16.99 -7.89
CA LEU A 452 27.28 -17.37 -9.28
C LEU A 452 28.49 -17.06 -10.19
N GLN A 453 29.12 -15.89 -10.02
CA GLN A 453 30.32 -15.52 -10.78
C GLN A 453 31.50 -16.45 -10.49
N ALA A 454 31.70 -16.81 -9.22
CA ALA A 454 32.69 -17.80 -8.82
C ALA A 454 32.41 -19.18 -9.45
N LEU A 455 31.15 -19.64 -9.43
CA LEU A 455 30.73 -20.92 -10.02
C LEU A 455 30.89 -20.97 -11.55
N VAL A 456 30.75 -19.84 -12.24
CA VAL A 456 30.91 -19.72 -13.71
C VAL A 456 32.39 -19.59 -14.11
N GLY A 457 33.32 -19.47 -13.16
CA GLY A 457 34.76 -19.35 -13.43
C GLY A 457 35.19 -17.96 -13.88
N GLU A 458 34.36 -16.94 -13.65
CA GLU A 458 34.77 -15.54 -13.81
C GLU A 458 35.74 -15.21 -12.66
N GLY A 459 37.05 -15.29 -12.92
CA GLY A 459 38.14 -15.26 -11.91
C GLY A 459 38.19 -14.05 -10.94
N SER A 460 37.24 -13.12 -11.01
CA SER A 460 37.06 -12.05 -10.00
C SER A 460 36.06 -12.38 -8.90
N GLY A 461 35.17 -13.37 -9.11
CA GLY A 461 34.13 -13.76 -8.15
C GLY A 461 34.69 -14.45 -6.91
N GLU A 462 35.63 -15.39 -7.07
CA GLU A 462 36.27 -16.10 -5.95
C GLU A 462 37.09 -15.15 -5.05
N GLU A 463 37.87 -14.23 -5.64
CA GLU A 463 38.67 -13.26 -4.88
C GLU A 463 37.81 -12.27 -4.07
N GLN A 464 36.66 -11.85 -4.61
CA GLN A 464 35.74 -10.92 -3.94
C GLN A 464 34.87 -11.60 -2.88
N LEU A 465 34.44 -12.84 -3.13
CA LEU A 465 33.58 -13.62 -2.23
C LEU A 465 34.22 -13.89 -0.86
N PHE A 466 35.55 -14.05 -0.81
CA PHE A 466 36.30 -14.38 0.42
C PHE A 466 37.15 -13.23 0.98
N SER A 467 37.04 -12.01 0.44
CA SER A 467 37.81 -10.85 0.93
C SER A 467 37.06 -10.07 2.03
N PRO A 468 37.69 -9.77 3.19
CA PRO A 468 37.02 -9.09 4.30
C PRO A 468 36.86 -7.57 4.11
N ARG A 469 37.42 -7.01 3.02
CA ARG A 469 37.34 -5.59 2.66
C ARG A 469 37.57 -5.44 1.16
N ASN A 470 36.52 -5.12 0.41
CA ASN A 470 36.60 -4.76 -1.01
C ASN A 470 37.52 -3.52 -1.19
N THR A 471 38.81 -3.67 -1.47
CA THR A 471 39.70 -2.54 -1.79
C THR A 471 40.34 -2.78 -3.13
N LYS A 472 39.55 -2.72 -4.21
CA LYS A 472 40.06 -2.42 -5.55
C LYS A 472 39.01 -1.60 -6.28
N ASP A 473 39.32 -0.32 -6.49
CA ASP A 473 38.76 0.46 -7.59
C ASP A 473 39.10 -0.32 -8.86
N LYS A 474 38.10 -0.94 -9.49
CA LYS A 474 38.27 -1.58 -10.80
C LYS A 474 37.71 -0.66 -11.87
N ASP A 475 38.40 -0.70 -13.00
CA ASP A 475 38.26 0.09 -14.21
C ASP A 475 36.83 0.47 -14.60
N LYS A 476 36.70 1.68 -15.15
CA LYS A 476 35.48 2.27 -15.75
C LYS A 476 34.81 1.29 -16.73
N ILE A 477 33.89 0.48 -16.22
CA ILE A 477 32.81 -0.11 -17.01
C ILE A 477 31.62 0.78 -16.71
N ASP A 478 31.05 1.41 -17.73
CA ASP A 478 29.83 2.20 -17.59
C ASP A 478 28.74 1.29 -17.01
N THR A 479 28.34 1.55 -15.77
CA THR A 479 27.29 0.77 -15.11
C THR A 479 25.95 1.14 -15.73
N GLU A 480 24.93 0.30 -15.54
CA GLU A 480 23.59 0.62 -16.04
C GLU A 480 23.10 1.97 -15.49
N LEU A 481 23.40 2.26 -14.22
CA LEU A 481 23.10 3.55 -13.62
C LEU A 481 23.75 4.72 -14.38
N ASP A 482 25.02 4.59 -14.79
CA ASP A 482 25.74 5.64 -15.52
C ASP A 482 25.07 5.94 -16.87
N ILE A 483 24.58 4.91 -17.57
CA ILE A 483 23.85 5.05 -18.84
C ILE A 483 22.60 5.92 -18.65
N TYR A 484 21.79 5.64 -17.63
CA TYR A 484 20.56 6.41 -17.38
C TYR A 484 20.82 7.81 -16.84
N LEU A 485 21.87 8.00 -16.03
CA LEU A 485 22.31 9.33 -15.60
C LEU A 485 22.70 10.18 -16.81
N GLN A 486 23.49 9.62 -17.73
CA GLN A 486 23.88 10.30 -18.96
C GLN A 486 22.67 10.62 -19.84
N LYS A 487 21.73 9.67 -20.00
CA LYS A 487 20.50 9.87 -20.78
C LYS A 487 19.66 11.06 -20.27
N ILE A 488 19.53 11.21 -18.95
CA ILE A 488 18.81 12.35 -18.35
C ILE A 488 19.58 13.66 -18.61
N MET A 489 20.92 13.65 -18.49
CA MET A 489 21.73 14.84 -18.77
C MET A 489 21.65 15.29 -20.23
N GLU A 490 21.57 14.36 -21.17
CA GLU A 490 21.49 14.66 -22.61
C GLU A 490 20.11 15.22 -23.02
N GLN A 491 19.03 14.89 -22.29
CA GLN A 491 17.67 15.34 -22.60
C GLN A 491 17.42 16.83 -22.27
N ASP A 492 18.11 17.39 -21.27
CA ASP A 492 17.78 18.72 -20.72
C ASP A 492 18.68 19.89 -21.17
N ALA A 493 19.59 19.70 -22.14
CA ALA A 493 20.44 20.76 -22.74
C ALA A 493 21.07 21.76 -21.74
N LEU A 494 21.34 21.32 -20.52
CA LEU A 494 21.99 22.09 -19.47
C LEU A 494 23.41 21.57 -19.30
N SER A 495 24.38 22.44 -19.55
CA SER A 495 25.81 22.18 -19.34
C SER A 495 26.15 22.11 -17.84
N TYR A 496 25.64 21.09 -17.15
CA TYR A 496 26.16 20.69 -15.86
C TYR A 496 27.44 19.90 -16.09
N SER A 497 28.60 20.52 -15.84
CA SER A 497 29.80 19.75 -15.52
C SER A 497 29.58 19.14 -14.14
N ILE A 498 29.20 17.86 -14.08
CA ILE A 498 29.47 17.07 -12.89
C ILE A 498 30.99 16.98 -12.82
N ASN A 499 31.63 17.95 -12.15
CA ASN A 499 32.97 17.74 -11.62
C ASN A 499 32.77 16.77 -10.44
N GLU A 500 32.77 15.50 -10.82
CA GLU A 500 32.58 14.23 -10.13
C GLU A 500 33.00 14.15 -8.63
N PRO A 501 32.56 13.11 -7.90
CA PRO A 501 33.12 11.79 -8.15
C PRO A 501 32.09 10.68 -8.21
N LEU A 502 32.39 9.67 -9.05
CA LEU A 502 32.15 8.26 -8.78
C LEU A 502 31.02 8.02 -7.76
N ILE A 503 29.82 7.66 -8.24
CA ILE A 503 28.80 7.04 -7.37
C ILE A 503 29.56 6.07 -6.48
N CYS A 504 29.55 6.32 -5.18
CA CYS A 504 30.31 5.53 -4.24
C CYS A 504 29.28 4.70 -3.47
N PRO A 505 28.90 3.51 -3.99
CA PRO A 505 27.89 2.67 -3.37
C PRO A 505 28.07 2.50 -1.86
N ARG A 506 29.32 2.39 -1.42
CA ARG A 506 29.69 2.30 0.00
C ARG A 506 29.28 3.51 0.81
N ARG A 507 29.53 4.71 0.31
CA ARG A 507 29.13 5.94 0.97
C ARG A 507 27.61 6.04 1.03
N HIS A 508 26.94 5.80 -0.09
CA HIS A 508 25.48 5.85 -0.18
C HIS A 508 24.82 4.82 0.74
N ARG A 509 25.37 3.61 0.82
CA ARG A 509 24.94 2.57 1.75
C ARG A 509 25.09 3.01 3.21
N ASN A 510 26.23 3.58 3.58
CA ASN A 510 26.42 4.13 4.93
C ASN A 510 25.44 5.26 5.25
N GLU A 511 25.11 6.12 4.28
CA GLU A 511 24.10 7.17 4.45
C GLU A 511 22.70 6.59 4.70
N VAL A 512 22.31 5.52 4.00
CA VAL A 512 21.05 4.81 4.23
C VAL A 512 21.04 4.17 5.62
N LEU A 513 22.12 3.47 6.00
CA LEU A 513 22.24 2.87 7.33
C LEU A 513 22.20 3.93 8.45
N ASN A 514 22.91 5.05 8.28
CA ASN A 514 22.84 6.20 9.19
C ASN A 514 21.42 6.73 9.34
N ALA A 515 20.69 6.87 8.23
CA ALA A 515 19.32 7.37 8.24
C ALA A 515 18.36 6.40 8.94
N LEU A 516 18.51 5.09 8.72
CA LEU A 516 17.71 4.06 9.39
C LEU A 516 18.02 3.97 10.89
N VAL A 517 19.29 4.02 11.31
CA VAL A 517 19.64 4.06 12.73
C VAL A 517 19.06 5.32 13.38
N SER A 518 19.19 6.47 12.72
CA SER A 518 18.59 7.72 13.19
C SER A 518 17.06 7.62 13.30
N LEU A 519 16.39 6.95 12.37
CA LEU A 519 14.95 6.68 12.41
C LEU A 519 14.55 5.95 13.70
N PHE A 520 15.30 4.92 14.10
CA PHE A 520 15.04 4.14 15.31
C PHE A 520 15.37 4.90 16.60
N CYS A 521 16.09 6.02 16.54
CA CYS A 521 16.33 6.88 17.70
C CYS A 521 15.21 7.92 17.92
N ARG A 522 14.19 7.96 17.06
CA ARG A 522 13.11 8.96 17.13
C ARG A 522 11.92 8.47 17.94
N SER A 523 11.33 9.37 18.73
CA SER A 523 10.14 9.11 19.55
C SER A 523 8.82 9.59 18.94
N ASN A 524 8.86 10.36 17.84
CA ASN A 524 7.68 11.00 17.23
C ASN A 524 7.07 10.21 16.05
N LEU A 525 7.42 8.93 15.92
CA LEU A 525 7.03 8.08 14.80
C LEU A 525 6.02 7.02 15.24
N SER A 526 5.19 6.58 14.30
CA SER A 526 4.31 5.43 14.52
C SER A 526 5.11 4.13 14.52
N ALA A 527 4.58 3.12 15.21
CA ALA A 527 5.17 1.78 15.20
C ALA A 527 5.23 1.21 13.78
N GLU A 528 4.25 1.54 12.94
CA GLU A 528 4.18 1.15 11.53
C GLU A 528 5.36 1.66 10.70
N THR A 529 5.71 2.94 10.85
CA THR A 529 6.86 3.55 10.18
C THR A 529 8.15 2.87 10.63
N LEU A 530 8.30 2.65 11.93
CA LEU A 530 9.47 1.99 12.50
C LEU A 530 9.59 0.53 12.05
N TRP A 531 8.49 -0.22 11.97
CA TRP A 531 8.49 -1.60 11.47
C TRP A 531 8.88 -1.67 9.99
N THR A 532 8.43 -0.70 9.18
CA THR A 532 8.84 -0.59 7.77
C THR A 532 10.33 -0.31 7.65
N GLY A 533 10.86 0.58 8.49
CA GLY A 533 12.30 0.81 8.61
C GLY A 533 13.07 -0.45 9.05
N GLY A 534 12.52 -1.19 10.02
CA GLY A 534 13.09 -2.44 10.52
C GLY A 534 13.16 -3.51 9.42
N TRP A 535 12.08 -3.66 8.65
CA TRP A 535 12.07 -4.51 7.46
C TRP A 535 13.14 -4.11 6.45
N LEU A 536 13.28 -2.81 6.15
CA LEU A 536 14.29 -2.35 5.19
C LEU A 536 15.71 -2.63 5.70
N LEU A 537 16.00 -2.36 6.98
CA LEU A 537 17.29 -2.71 7.59
C LEU A 537 17.58 -4.22 7.50
N TRP A 538 16.57 -5.06 7.76
CA TRP A 538 16.69 -6.51 7.68
C TRP A 538 17.02 -7.00 6.27
N GLN A 539 16.41 -6.43 5.24
CA GLN A 539 16.76 -6.75 3.85
C GLN A 539 18.20 -6.34 3.51
N LEU A 540 18.69 -5.23 4.06
CA LEU A 540 20.04 -4.75 3.80
C LEU A 540 21.12 -5.57 4.52
N LEU A 541 20.86 -6.04 5.75
CA LEU A 541 21.84 -6.67 6.64
C LEU A 541 21.46 -8.07 7.16
N PRO A 542 21.03 -9.03 6.33
CA PRO A 542 20.41 -10.30 6.76
C PRO A 542 21.24 -11.21 7.68
N HIS A 543 22.54 -10.95 7.86
CA HIS A 543 23.45 -11.71 8.74
C HIS A 543 24.08 -10.87 9.86
N GLY A 544 23.59 -9.65 10.08
CA GLY A 544 23.83 -8.82 11.27
C GLY A 544 25.24 -8.83 11.85
N GLU A 545 26.08 -7.85 11.47
CA GLU A 545 27.17 -7.25 12.27
C GLU A 545 28.20 -6.55 11.38
N GLN A 546 28.54 -7.12 10.22
CA GLN A 546 29.77 -6.77 9.48
C GLN A 546 29.86 -5.32 8.96
N GLU A 547 28.74 -4.58 8.92
CA GLU A 547 28.69 -3.22 8.38
C GLU A 547 28.19 -2.14 9.36
N LEU A 548 27.63 -2.53 10.51
CA LEU A 548 27.23 -1.54 11.51
C LEU A 548 28.45 -1.07 12.29
N THR A 549 28.61 0.25 12.38
CA THR A 549 29.70 0.85 13.15
C THR A 549 29.43 0.74 14.64
N THR A 550 30.49 0.81 15.46
CA THR A 550 30.35 0.89 16.92
C THR A 550 29.46 2.06 17.36
N PHE A 551 29.48 3.15 16.60
CA PHE A 551 28.60 4.30 16.79
C PHE A 551 27.11 3.96 16.56
N HIS A 552 26.79 3.21 15.50
CA HIS A 552 25.42 2.73 15.25
C HIS A 552 24.90 1.87 16.39
N LEU A 553 25.71 0.90 16.83
CA LEU A 553 25.36 0.00 17.92
C LEU A 553 25.12 0.77 19.22
N GLN A 554 25.93 1.80 19.48
CA GLN A 554 25.75 2.66 20.65
C GLN A 554 24.43 3.44 20.60
N GLN A 555 24.08 4.03 19.45
CA GLN A 555 22.81 4.75 19.29
C GLN A 555 21.58 3.85 19.47
N LEU A 556 21.63 2.62 18.94
CA LEU A 556 20.55 1.64 19.13
C LEU A 556 20.42 1.23 20.60
N LYS A 557 21.55 1.05 21.31
CA LYS A 557 21.55 0.75 22.75
C LYS A 557 20.96 1.89 23.58
N ASP A 558 21.30 3.13 23.25
CA ASP A 558 20.75 4.30 23.93
C ASP A 558 19.23 4.43 23.67
N SER A 559 18.77 4.25 22.43
CA SER A 559 17.33 4.23 22.09
C SER A 559 16.57 3.09 22.77
N HIS A 560 17.17 1.90 22.85
CA HIS A 560 16.60 0.77 23.59
C HIS A 560 16.45 1.08 25.08
N ARG A 561 17.43 1.73 25.71
CA ARG A 561 17.34 2.15 27.12
C ARG A 561 16.15 3.09 27.34
N ASP A 562 15.94 4.04 26.44
CA ASP A 562 14.80 4.97 26.52
C ASP A 562 13.46 4.24 26.34
N CYS A 563 13.37 3.31 25.38
CA CYS A 563 12.19 2.48 25.17
C CYS A 563 11.91 1.55 26.37
N THR A 564 12.97 1.06 27.01
CA THR A 564 12.89 0.23 28.22
C THR A 564 12.31 1.03 29.38
N ALA A 565 12.75 2.27 29.57
CA ALA A 565 12.18 3.17 30.58
C ALA A 565 10.69 3.44 30.33
N ASN A 566 10.29 3.64 29.08
CA ASN A 566 8.88 3.82 28.71
C ASN A 566 8.04 2.56 28.98
N LEU A 567 8.55 1.37 28.67
CA LEU A 567 7.89 0.10 28.98
C LEU A 567 7.72 -0.09 30.50
N LEU A 568 8.76 0.22 31.27
CA LEU A 568 8.69 0.18 32.74
C LEU A 568 7.69 1.20 33.31
N GLY A 569 7.49 2.34 32.65
CA GLY A 569 6.41 3.27 33.01
C GLY A 569 5.01 2.63 32.94
N GLU A 570 4.79 1.72 31.98
CA GLU A 570 3.51 1.03 31.80
C GLU A 570 3.30 -0.15 32.77
N THR A 571 4.31 -0.58 33.55
CA THR A 571 4.10 -1.58 34.62
C THR A 571 3.22 -1.02 35.74
N ASN A 572 3.25 0.29 35.94
CA ASN A 572 2.37 1.02 36.85
C ASN A 572 1.10 1.54 36.17
N GLY A 573 0.93 1.25 34.88
CA GLY A 573 -0.21 1.67 34.07
C GLY A 573 -1.50 0.89 34.35
N THR A 574 -2.57 1.31 33.69
CA THR A 574 -3.93 0.79 33.92
C THR A 574 -4.19 -0.57 33.27
N TRP A 575 -3.29 -1.01 32.39
CA TRP A 575 -3.31 -2.29 31.67
C TRP A 575 -2.10 -3.19 31.98
N CYS A 576 -1.45 -3.00 33.14
CA CYS A 576 -0.22 -3.72 33.49
C CYS A 576 -0.37 -5.26 33.50
N ASP A 577 -1.56 -5.77 33.83
CA ASP A 577 -1.92 -7.19 33.77
C ASP A 577 -1.98 -7.77 32.36
N MET A 578 -2.27 -6.92 31.36
CA MET A 578 -2.29 -7.30 29.94
C MET A 578 -0.95 -7.08 29.25
N LEU A 579 -0.02 -6.35 29.86
CA LEU A 579 1.26 -5.95 29.26
C LEU A 579 2.05 -7.14 28.69
N ILE A 580 2.18 -8.22 29.46
CA ILE A 580 2.90 -9.44 29.03
C ILE A 580 2.19 -10.13 27.85
N SER A 581 0.86 -10.14 27.84
CA SER A 581 0.08 -10.76 26.75
C SER A 581 0.21 -9.98 25.44
N VAL A 582 0.15 -8.65 25.51
CA VAL A 582 0.37 -7.75 24.37
C VAL A 582 1.81 -7.86 23.89
N LEU A 583 2.79 -7.93 24.80
CA LEU A 583 4.20 -8.11 24.45
C LEU A 583 4.42 -9.42 23.69
N ASN A 584 3.89 -10.54 24.17
CA ASN A 584 3.99 -11.83 23.47
C ASN A 584 3.32 -11.81 22.07
N TYR A 585 2.18 -11.12 21.97
CA TYR A 585 1.46 -10.98 20.70
C TYR A 585 2.26 -10.13 19.70
N GLU A 586 2.72 -8.96 20.13
CA GLU A 586 3.47 -8.04 19.26
C GLU A 586 4.88 -8.54 18.97
N TRP A 587 5.50 -9.33 19.84
CA TRP A 587 6.78 -10.01 19.55
C TRP A 587 6.73 -10.82 18.26
N LYS A 588 5.69 -11.65 18.12
CA LYS A 588 5.47 -12.47 16.93
C LYS A 588 5.08 -11.62 15.73
N ASN A 589 4.27 -10.59 15.91
CA ASN A 589 3.87 -9.70 14.81
C ASN A 589 5.07 -8.92 14.25
N CYS A 590 5.91 -8.37 15.13
CA CYS A 590 7.10 -7.62 14.77
C CYS A 590 8.09 -8.50 14.02
N LYS A 591 8.37 -9.71 14.53
CA LYS A 591 9.22 -10.69 13.83
C LYS A 591 8.69 -10.99 12.44
N ARG A 592 7.40 -11.33 12.33
CA ARG A 592 6.73 -11.57 11.03
C ARG A 592 6.80 -10.37 10.10
N ALA A 593 6.73 -9.14 10.63
CA ALA A 593 6.80 -7.92 9.84
C ALA A 593 8.20 -7.65 9.28
N ILE A 594 9.24 -7.86 10.09
CA ILE A 594 10.62 -7.60 9.70
C ILE A 594 11.13 -8.70 8.75
N GLU A 595 10.80 -9.97 9.01
CA GLU A 595 11.26 -11.11 8.22
C GLU A 595 10.45 -11.37 6.94
N ALA A 596 9.34 -10.66 6.74
CA ALA A 596 8.49 -10.83 5.57
C ALA A 596 9.25 -10.62 4.24
N ALA A 597 8.81 -11.28 3.17
CA ALA A 597 9.36 -11.05 1.83
C ALA A 597 9.03 -9.65 1.28
N SER A 598 8.00 -9.00 1.83
CA SER A 598 7.54 -7.66 1.45
C SER A 598 7.04 -6.89 2.67
N PRO A 599 7.06 -5.55 2.66
CA PRO A 599 6.40 -4.76 3.68
C PRO A 599 4.93 -5.18 3.80
N ILE A 600 4.44 -5.30 5.03
CA ILE A 600 3.09 -5.84 5.31
C ILE A 600 1.98 -4.89 4.85
N LYS A 601 2.20 -3.57 4.93
CA LYS A 601 1.15 -2.57 4.69
C LYS A 601 1.28 -1.94 3.30
N ASP A 602 0.14 -1.75 2.66
CA ASP A 602 0.02 -1.08 1.37
C ASP A 602 0.38 0.42 1.51
N PRO A 603 1.22 1.00 0.61
CA PRO A 603 1.46 2.43 0.53
C PRO A 603 0.21 3.32 0.54
N LYS A 604 -0.98 2.80 0.18
CA LYS A 604 -2.27 3.52 0.29
C LYS A 604 -2.53 4.11 1.68
N VAL A 605 -2.00 3.50 2.75
CA VAL A 605 -2.19 3.95 4.14
C VAL A 605 -1.68 5.38 4.37
N MET A 606 -0.70 5.86 3.60
CA MET A 606 -0.16 7.22 3.72
C MET A 606 -1.16 8.32 3.34
N LEU A 607 -2.12 8.00 2.46
CA LEU A 607 -3.11 8.95 1.98
C LEU A 607 -4.29 9.10 2.94
N LEU A 608 -4.44 8.17 3.87
CA LEU A 608 -5.59 8.12 4.76
C LEU A 608 -5.34 8.99 5.99
N PRO A 609 -6.36 9.71 6.48
CA PRO A 609 -6.24 10.44 7.73
C PRO A 609 -5.89 9.47 8.84
N SER A 610 -4.88 9.83 9.65
CA SER A 610 -4.54 9.08 10.85
C SER A 610 -5.80 9.03 11.72
N SER A 611 -6.23 7.85 12.13
CA SER A 611 -7.26 7.73 13.17
C SER A 611 -6.66 8.27 14.47
N THR A 612 -6.73 9.58 14.67
CA THR A 612 -6.45 10.20 15.95
C THR A 612 -7.58 9.79 16.86
N SER A 613 -7.39 8.71 17.61
CA SER A 613 -8.15 8.51 18.83
C SER A 613 -8.02 9.81 19.62
N SER A 614 -9.16 10.42 19.92
CA SER A 614 -9.27 11.74 20.55
C SER A 614 -8.23 11.92 21.65
N ILE A 615 -7.29 12.85 21.46
CA ILE A 615 -6.21 13.22 22.41
C ILE A 615 -6.78 13.96 23.64
N GLY A 616 -8.00 13.63 24.08
CA GLY A 616 -8.73 14.44 25.07
C GLY A 616 -9.67 13.68 26.00
N GLY A 617 -9.45 12.39 26.22
CA GLY A 617 -10.25 11.62 27.18
C GLY A 617 -9.39 10.73 28.08
N GLU A 618 -9.51 10.90 29.39
CA GLU A 618 -8.95 10.04 30.46
C GLU A 618 -9.63 8.65 30.48
N SER A 619 -9.78 8.00 29.33
CA SER A 619 -10.38 6.65 29.24
C SER A 619 -9.29 5.59 29.34
N SER A 620 -9.59 4.48 30.01
CA SER A 620 -8.68 3.32 30.02
C SER A 620 -8.32 2.85 28.62
N PHE A 621 -9.23 2.97 27.65
CA PHE A 621 -8.98 2.54 26.27
C PHE A 621 -7.81 3.29 25.61
N VAL A 622 -7.75 4.62 25.76
CA VAL A 622 -6.64 5.45 25.23
C VAL A 622 -5.31 5.08 25.89
N GLU A 623 -5.31 4.79 27.19
CA GLU A 623 -4.13 4.29 27.91
C GLU A 623 -3.69 2.91 27.38
N GLY A 624 -4.63 2.04 27.04
CA GLY A 624 -4.36 0.73 26.43
C GLY A 624 -3.78 0.83 25.01
N GLU A 625 -4.28 1.76 24.18
CA GLU A 625 -3.68 2.06 22.88
C GLU A 625 -2.26 2.63 23.02
N ARG A 626 -2.04 3.51 24.00
CA ARG A 626 -0.70 4.05 24.31
C ARG A 626 0.26 2.93 24.72
N MET A 627 -0.14 2.07 25.65
CA MET A 627 0.65 0.90 26.07
C MET A 627 0.98 0.00 24.87
N SER A 628 -0.01 -0.31 24.00
CA SER A 628 0.24 -1.12 22.79
C SER A 628 1.26 -0.48 21.86
N LYS A 629 1.21 0.84 21.64
CA LYS A 629 2.21 1.57 20.84
C LYS A 629 3.61 1.46 21.47
N ILE A 630 3.75 1.66 22.78
CA ILE A 630 5.03 1.54 23.50
C ILE A 630 5.58 0.12 23.36
N VAL A 631 4.76 -0.91 23.55
CA VAL A 631 5.16 -2.32 23.40
C VAL A 631 5.67 -2.60 21.99
N LYS A 632 4.97 -2.14 20.94
CA LYS A 632 5.41 -2.35 19.55
C LYS A 632 6.79 -1.75 19.25
N VAL A 633 7.06 -0.55 19.79
CA VAL A 633 8.38 0.11 19.63
C VAL A 633 9.44 -0.63 20.43
N PHE A 634 9.16 -0.99 21.68
CA PHE A 634 10.10 -1.74 22.53
C PHE A 634 10.50 -3.08 21.89
N VAL A 635 9.51 -3.86 21.44
CA VAL A 635 9.73 -5.15 20.78
C VAL A 635 10.64 -5.01 19.56
N LEU A 636 10.39 -4.01 18.71
CA LEU A 636 11.24 -3.72 17.56
C LEU A 636 12.68 -3.44 17.99
N GLN A 637 12.90 -2.57 18.97
CA GLN A 637 14.24 -2.22 19.45
C GLN A 637 15.00 -3.44 19.99
N CYS A 638 14.33 -4.31 20.77
CA CYS A 638 14.93 -5.56 21.24
C CYS A 638 15.35 -6.46 20.08
N GLN A 639 14.45 -6.67 19.10
CA GLN A 639 14.73 -7.51 17.94
C GLN A 639 15.86 -6.93 17.08
N LEU A 640 15.90 -5.60 16.90
CA LEU A 640 16.98 -4.91 16.20
C LEU A 640 18.32 -5.06 16.91
N LEU A 641 18.38 -5.00 18.25
CA LEU A 641 19.61 -5.21 19.00
C LEU A 641 20.10 -6.66 18.93
N ILE A 642 19.20 -7.64 19.06
CA ILE A 642 19.54 -9.06 18.92
C ILE A 642 20.12 -9.31 17.52
N PHE A 643 19.41 -8.84 16.49
CA PHE A 643 19.83 -8.94 15.11
C PHE A 643 21.16 -8.23 14.83
N SER A 644 21.35 -7.01 15.35
CA SER A 644 22.59 -6.24 15.15
C SER A 644 23.79 -6.83 15.88
N SER A 645 23.57 -7.80 16.77
CA SER A 645 24.60 -8.55 17.51
C SER A 645 24.73 -9.99 16.99
N GLY A 646 24.32 -10.25 15.74
CA GLY A 646 24.43 -11.57 15.10
C GLY A 646 23.49 -12.66 15.63
N GLY A 647 22.56 -12.33 16.54
CA GLY A 647 21.63 -13.27 17.15
C GLY A 647 20.45 -13.64 16.25
N LEU A 648 19.95 -14.87 16.39
CA LEU A 648 18.74 -15.34 15.71
C LEU A 648 17.47 -14.88 16.47
N LEU A 649 16.46 -14.41 15.73
CA LEU A 649 15.19 -13.97 16.33
C LEU A 649 14.34 -15.16 16.79
N SER A 650 14.13 -15.27 18.11
CA SER A 650 13.26 -16.29 18.71
C SER A 650 11.77 -15.98 18.49
N GLU A 651 10.94 -17.04 18.41
CA GLU A 651 9.47 -16.95 18.36
C GLU A 651 8.83 -16.45 19.67
N GLN A 652 9.56 -16.57 20.78
CA GLN A 652 9.09 -16.14 22.09
C GLN A 652 10.10 -15.17 22.72
N PRO A 653 9.62 -14.13 23.40
CA PRO A 653 10.50 -13.26 24.18
C PRO A 653 11.12 -14.06 25.34
N PRO A 654 12.39 -13.80 25.69
CA PRO A 654 13.02 -14.39 26.87
C PRO A 654 12.36 -13.83 28.14
N LEU A 655 11.30 -14.51 28.61
CA LEU A 655 10.57 -14.18 29.83
C LEU A 655 10.90 -15.20 30.92
N LYS A 656 10.90 -14.75 32.18
CA LYS A 656 11.10 -15.65 33.32
C LYS A 656 9.91 -16.62 33.43
N SER A 657 10.22 -17.92 33.51
CA SER A 657 9.21 -18.98 33.69
C SER A 657 8.40 -18.75 34.98
N LEU A 658 7.18 -19.29 35.00
CA LEU A 658 6.20 -19.13 36.07
C LEU A 658 6.67 -19.85 37.35
N SER A 659 7.59 -19.24 38.12
CA SER A 659 7.86 -19.72 39.47
C SER A 659 6.61 -19.49 40.32
N SER A 660 6.09 -20.56 40.92
CA SER A 660 4.84 -20.68 41.66
C SER A 660 4.80 -19.90 42.99
N LEU A 661 5.16 -18.62 42.98
CA LEU A 661 4.77 -17.70 44.04
C LEU A 661 3.27 -17.39 43.87
N VAL A 662 2.44 -18.35 44.24
CA VAL A 662 1.03 -18.08 44.50
C VAL A 662 0.99 -17.21 45.75
N ASN A 663 0.51 -15.98 45.60
CA ASN A 663 0.31 -15.03 46.69
C ASN A 663 -0.53 -15.68 47.80
N ALA A 664 -0.20 -15.38 49.06
CA ALA A 664 -0.86 -15.98 50.23
C ALA A 664 -2.39 -15.80 50.18
N GLY A 665 -2.88 -14.64 49.70
CA GLY A 665 -4.31 -14.33 49.53
C GLY A 665 -5.04 -15.26 48.55
N ALA A 666 -4.45 -15.56 47.39
CA ALA A 666 -5.03 -16.46 46.39
C ALA A 666 -5.05 -17.93 46.85
N LYS A 667 -4.03 -18.36 47.62
CA LYS A 667 -4.00 -19.67 48.29
C LYS A 667 -5.09 -19.79 49.35
N THR A 668 -5.28 -18.76 50.19
CA THR A 668 -6.34 -18.75 51.21
C THR A 668 -7.75 -18.70 50.63
N ALA A 669 -7.92 -18.15 49.43
CA ALA A 669 -9.21 -18.08 48.71
C ALA A 669 -9.61 -19.41 48.00
N GLY A 670 -8.72 -20.40 47.91
CA GLY A 670 -8.97 -21.71 47.30
C GLY A 670 -8.80 -21.79 45.78
N PHE A 671 -8.02 -20.89 45.16
CA PHE A 671 -7.82 -20.86 43.71
C PHE A 671 -6.54 -21.59 43.27
N ASP A 672 -6.66 -22.88 42.92
CA ASP A 672 -5.48 -23.66 42.50
C ASP A 672 -5.13 -23.53 41.01
N ASP A 673 -6.06 -23.37 40.04
CA ASP A 673 -5.67 -23.31 38.60
C ASP A 673 -6.52 -22.45 37.61
N LEU A 674 -7.69 -21.92 37.98
CA LEU A 674 -8.59 -21.23 37.02
C LEU A 674 -8.87 -19.77 37.41
N ALA A 675 -8.95 -18.87 36.42
CA ALA A 675 -9.38 -17.49 36.61
C ALA A 675 -10.80 -17.43 37.23
N PRO A 676 -11.08 -16.48 38.13
CA PRO A 676 -12.38 -16.37 38.80
C PRO A 676 -13.48 -16.12 37.76
N LYS A 677 -14.45 -17.04 37.70
CA LYS A 677 -15.63 -16.93 36.83
C LYS A 677 -16.89 -16.72 37.67
N PRO A 678 -17.87 -15.95 37.17
CA PRO A 678 -19.19 -15.89 37.78
C PRO A 678 -19.78 -17.29 37.96
N GLY A 679 -20.28 -17.59 39.15
CA GLY A 679 -20.85 -18.89 39.54
C GLY A 679 -19.89 -19.82 40.30
N CYS A 680 -18.59 -19.50 40.40
CA CYS A 680 -17.65 -20.30 41.19
C CYS A 680 -17.76 -20.00 42.70
N GLU A 681 -17.62 -21.02 43.55
CA GLU A 681 -17.55 -20.90 45.01
C GLU A 681 -16.12 -20.68 45.48
N ILE A 682 -15.91 -19.72 46.38
CA ILE A 682 -14.59 -19.39 46.93
C ILE A 682 -14.67 -19.16 48.45
N ASN A 683 -13.53 -19.26 49.13
CA ASN A 683 -13.46 -18.97 50.57
C ASN A 683 -13.70 -17.46 50.81
N SER A 684 -14.65 -17.14 51.70
CA SER A 684 -15.07 -15.76 51.99
C SER A 684 -14.47 -15.19 53.28
N GLU A 685 -13.54 -15.90 53.94
CA GLU A 685 -12.96 -15.49 55.23
C GLU A 685 -12.31 -14.10 55.23
N ASN A 686 -11.71 -13.68 54.11
CA ASN A 686 -11.06 -12.36 53.97
C ASN A 686 -11.94 -11.32 53.23
N ALA A 687 -13.20 -11.65 52.91
CA ALA A 687 -14.08 -10.77 52.15
C ALA A 687 -14.80 -9.77 53.07
N LEU A 688 -14.92 -8.51 52.61
CA LEU A 688 -15.47 -7.41 53.39
C LEU A 688 -16.94 -7.14 53.00
N PRO A 689 -17.91 -7.15 53.92
CA PRO A 689 -19.31 -6.93 53.59
C PRO A 689 -19.55 -5.50 53.11
N CYS A 690 -20.21 -5.36 51.97
CA CYS A 690 -20.47 -4.09 51.28
C CYS A 690 -21.87 -4.06 50.64
N ARG A 691 -22.33 -2.85 50.32
CA ARG A 691 -23.54 -2.61 49.52
C ARG A 691 -23.18 -1.92 48.21
N ILE A 692 -23.79 -2.35 47.12
CA ILE A 692 -23.65 -1.73 45.80
C ILE A 692 -25.02 -1.60 45.13
N ALA A 693 -25.21 -0.54 44.35
CA ALA A 693 -26.38 -0.36 43.49
C ALA A 693 -25.94 -0.31 42.02
N PHE A 694 -26.31 -1.32 41.24
CA PHE A 694 -26.09 -1.33 39.79
C PHE A 694 -27.21 -0.59 39.03
N GLU A 695 -28.39 -0.46 39.65
CA GLU A 695 -29.55 0.27 39.13
C GLU A 695 -30.06 1.23 40.22
N ARG A 696 -30.59 2.40 39.82
CA ARG A 696 -31.16 3.37 40.77
C ARG A 696 -32.23 2.70 41.63
N GLY A 697 -32.05 2.71 42.96
CA GLY A 697 -33.00 2.19 43.93
C GLY A 697 -32.90 0.68 44.22
N LYS A 698 -31.95 -0.06 43.62
CA LYS A 698 -31.75 -1.51 43.87
C LYS A 698 -30.39 -1.78 44.53
N GLU A 699 -30.29 -1.49 45.82
CA GLU A 699 -29.12 -1.88 46.63
C GLU A 699 -29.09 -3.40 46.83
N ARG A 700 -27.92 -4.00 46.64
CA ARG A 700 -27.65 -5.42 46.93
C ARG A 700 -26.49 -5.53 47.92
N HIS A 701 -26.55 -6.55 48.76
CA HIS A 701 -25.49 -6.89 49.71
C HIS A 701 -24.55 -7.92 49.07
N PHE A 702 -23.25 -7.62 49.10
CA PHE A 702 -22.19 -8.51 48.64
C PHE A 702 -21.01 -8.45 49.59
N SER A 703 -20.12 -9.43 49.49
CA SER A 703 -18.81 -9.39 50.16
C SER A 703 -17.74 -9.08 49.12
N PHE A 704 -17.00 -8.00 49.34
CA PHE A 704 -15.96 -7.46 48.48
C PHE A 704 -14.62 -8.16 48.73
N LEU A 705 -13.93 -8.53 47.66
CA LEU A 705 -12.61 -9.14 47.74
C LEU A 705 -11.75 -8.68 46.54
N ALA A 706 -10.52 -8.25 46.81
CA ALA A 706 -9.50 -8.04 45.78
C ALA A 706 -8.42 -9.13 45.91
N ILE A 707 -8.01 -9.71 44.77
CA ILE A 707 -6.98 -10.75 44.73
C ILE A 707 -6.09 -10.60 43.49
N SER A 708 -4.81 -10.91 43.63
CA SER A 708 -3.86 -11.04 42.52
C SER A 708 -3.19 -12.41 42.50
N ARG A 709 -2.95 -12.94 41.30
CA ARG A 709 -2.21 -14.18 41.07
C ARG A 709 -1.30 -14.01 39.85
N GLY A 710 0.01 -14.03 40.11
CA GLY A 710 1.00 -13.80 39.05
C GLY A 710 0.81 -12.44 38.41
N VAL A 711 0.62 -12.40 37.09
CA VAL A 711 0.41 -11.17 36.30
C VAL A 711 -1.06 -10.81 36.09
N SER A 712 -1.98 -11.45 36.80
CA SER A 712 -3.42 -11.16 36.69
C SER A 712 -4.02 -10.83 38.05
N GLY A 713 -5.01 -9.93 38.09
CA GLY A 713 -5.68 -9.55 39.32
C GLY A 713 -7.15 -9.22 39.08
N TRP A 714 -7.96 -9.49 40.10
CA TRP A 714 -9.41 -9.36 40.03
C TRP A 714 -9.99 -8.67 41.27
N ILE A 715 -11.01 -7.86 41.03
CA ILE A 715 -11.97 -7.39 42.02
C ILE A 715 -13.20 -8.27 41.91
N ILE A 716 -13.66 -8.81 43.04
CA ILE A 716 -14.71 -9.83 43.11
C ILE A 716 -15.80 -9.36 44.06
N LEU A 717 -17.06 -9.52 43.63
CA LEU A 717 -18.23 -9.39 44.49
C LEU A 717 -18.86 -10.77 44.71
N LEU A 718 -18.90 -11.18 45.98
CA LEU A 718 -19.39 -12.47 46.43
C LEU A 718 -20.79 -12.36 47.01
N GLU A 719 -21.66 -13.31 46.69
CA GLU A 719 -22.91 -13.51 47.40
C GLU A 719 -22.72 -14.61 48.46
N GLU A 720 -23.09 -14.33 49.71
CA GLU A 720 -22.95 -15.27 50.81
C GLU A 720 -23.91 -16.46 50.67
N LEU A 721 -23.42 -17.68 50.93
CA LEU A 721 -24.25 -18.88 50.92
C LEU A 721 -25.02 -19.00 52.25
N PRO A 722 -26.34 -19.24 52.22
CA PRO A 722 -27.16 -19.31 53.44
C PRO A 722 -26.80 -20.49 54.37
N LEU A 723 -26.15 -21.54 53.85
CA LEU A 723 -25.81 -22.77 54.58
C LEU A 723 -24.35 -22.85 55.04
N ASN A 724 -23.44 -22.03 54.47
CA ASN A 724 -22.02 -22.03 54.85
C ASN A 724 -21.44 -20.61 54.76
N ARG A 725 -21.31 -19.94 55.92
CA ARG A 725 -20.81 -18.55 56.02
C ARG A 725 -19.32 -18.38 55.65
N GLN A 726 -18.58 -19.48 55.50
CA GLN A 726 -17.17 -19.45 55.10
C GLN A 726 -16.98 -19.55 53.58
N ARG A 727 -18.07 -19.69 52.80
CA ARG A 727 -18.00 -19.73 51.33
C ARG A 727 -18.98 -18.76 50.69
N GLY A 728 -18.53 -18.11 49.62
CA GLY A 728 -19.33 -17.21 48.80
C GLY A 728 -19.30 -17.59 47.33
N VAL A 729 -20.37 -17.27 46.60
CA VAL A 729 -20.46 -17.47 45.14
C VAL A 729 -20.08 -16.18 44.43
N ILE A 730 -19.16 -16.26 43.48
CA ILE A 730 -18.77 -15.12 42.64
C ILE A 730 -19.94 -14.69 41.76
N ARG A 731 -20.38 -13.44 41.88
CA ARG A 731 -21.42 -12.87 41.01
C ARG A 731 -20.87 -11.96 39.95
N VAL A 732 -19.87 -11.16 40.30
CA VAL A 732 -19.27 -10.19 39.40
C VAL A 732 -17.76 -10.23 39.58
N THR A 733 -17.04 -10.20 38.46
CA THR A 733 -15.60 -10.04 38.42
C THR A 733 -15.24 -8.83 37.56
N ALA A 734 -14.22 -8.11 37.98
CA ALA A 734 -13.65 -6.97 37.27
C ALA A 734 -12.13 -7.00 37.34
N PRO A 735 -11.40 -6.40 36.37
CA PRO A 735 -9.96 -6.29 36.46
C PRO A 735 -9.51 -5.46 37.67
N LEU A 736 -8.47 -5.92 38.37
CA LEU A 736 -7.85 -5.16 39.47
C LEU A 736 -7.01 -3.99 38.95
N ALA A 737 -6.32 -4.17 37.82
CA ALA A 737 -5.47 -3.15 37.21
C ALA A 737 -6.30 -1.95 36.72
N GLY A 738 -5.83 -0.74 37.05
CA GLY A 738 -6.51 0.50 36.67
C GLY A 738 -7.79 0.79 37.44
N SER A 739 -7.98 0.16 38.61
CA SER A 739 -9.17 0.30 39.45
C SER A 739 -9.24 1.59 40.27
N ASP A 740 -8.09 2.24 40.50
CA ASP A 740 -7.94 3.57 41.12
C ASP A 740 -8.87 3.79 42.32
N PRO A 741 -8.65 3.10 43.46
CA PRO A 741 -9.51 3.19 44.63
C PRO A 741 -9.46 4.58 45.27
N ARG A 742 -10.63 5.18 45.51
CA ARG A 742 -10.75 6.50 46.15
C ARG A 742 -11.91 6.55 47.14
N ILE A 743 -11.64 6.98 48.37
CA ILE A 743 -12.69 7.23 49.37
C ILE A 743 -13.42 8.55 49.04
N ASP A 744 -14.76 8.55 49.13
CA ASP A 744 -15.59 9.74 48.90
C ASP A 744 -15.33 10.82 49.98
N GLU A 745 -15.06 12.06 49.55
CA GLU A 745 -14.75 13.19 50.43
C GLU A 745 -15.89 13.55 51.40
N LYS A 746 -17.14 13.32 51.00
CA LYS A 746 -18.34 13.62 51.79
C LYS A 746 -18.83 12.40 52.58
N HIS A 747 -18.55 11.20 52.07
CA HIS A 747 -19.02 9.95 52.63
C HIS A 747 -17.85 8.98 52.87
N PRO A 748 -17.17 9.02 54.04
CA PRO A 748 -15.98 8.21 54.32
C PRO A 748 -16.23 6.69 54.38
N ARG A 749 -17.48 6.25 54.19
CA ARG A 749 -17.86 4.83 54.10
C ARG A 749 -17.98 4.34 52.65
N TRP A 750 -17.80 5.23 51.68
CA TRP A 750 -17.98 4.94 50.26
C TRP A 750 -16.63 4.88 49.57
N LEU A 751 -16.39 3.78 48.85
CA LEU A 751 -15.22 3.57 48.01
C LEU A 751 -15.63 3.63 46.55
N HIS A 752 -15.00 4.51 45.78
CA HIS A 752 -15.13 4.57 44.34
C HIS A 752 -14.05 3.75 43.67
N LEU A 753 -14.45 2.99 42.63
CA LEU A 753 -13.57 2.20 41.79
C LEU A 753 -13.89 2.46 40.31
N ARG A 754 -12.84 2.59 39.49
CA ARG A 754 -12.93 2.62 38.02
C ARG A 754 -12.88 1.18 37.49
N ILE A 755 -13.83 0.79 36.64
CA ILE A 755 -13.88 -0.57 36.10
C ILE A 755 -13.68 -0.52 34.58
N ARG A 756 -12.48 -0.85 34.13
CA ARG A 756 -12.18 -0.93 32.69
C ARG A 756 -12.71 -2.22 32.05
N PRO A 757 -12.88 -2.26 30.71
CA PRO A 757 -13.14 -3.50 29.98
C PRO A 757 -12.05 -4.55 30.25
N PRO A 758 -12.40 -5.86 30.28
CA PRO A 758 -11.44 -6.92 30.60
C PRO A 758 -10.38 -7.14 29.52
N ASN A 759 -10.74 -6.93 28.24
CA ASN A 759 -9.85 -7.15 27.09
C ASN A 759 -9.60 -5.85 26.33
N LEU A 760 -8.40 -5.74 25.77
CA LEU A 760 -8.06 -4.70 24.81
C LEU A 760 -8.44 -5.18 23.39
N PRO A 761 -9.24 -4.41 22.62
CA PRO A 761 -9.65 -4.78 21.25
C PRO A 761 -8.51 -5.10 20.29
N VAL A 762 -7.28 -4.64 20.58
CA VAL A 762 -6.06 -4.93 19.79
C VAL A 762 -5.77 -6.44 19.68
N LEU A 763 -6.21 -7.26 20.66
CA LEU A 763 -6.03 -8.72 20.64
C LEU A 763 -7.14 -9.48 19.88
N ASP A 764 -8.23 -8.82 19.47
CA ASP A 764 -9.29 -9.48 18.71
C ASP A 764 -8.89 -9.57 17.23
N SER A 765 -8.62 -10.81 16.78
CA SER A 765 -8.02 -11.20 15.50
C SER A 765 -8.88 -10.95 14.24
N LYS A 766 -9.76 -9.94 14.24
CA LYS A 766 -10.65 -9.61 13.12
C LYS A 766 -10.68 -8.12 12.76
N LEU A 767 -9.56 -7.41 12.88
CA LEU A 767 -9.39 -6.15 12.16
C LEU A 767 -8.97 -6.48 10.73
N GLU A 768 -9.96 -6.62 9.85
CA GLU A 768 -9.72 -6.52 8.42
C GLU A 768 -9.01 -5.17 8.13
N PRO A 769 -7.98 -5.14 7.28
CA PRO A 769 -7.21 -3.93 7.02
C PRO A 769 -8.06 -2.78 6.43
N PHE A 770 -9.26 -3.08 5.93
CA PHE A 770 -10.18 -2.11 5.33
C PHE A 770 -11.66 -2.32 5.74
N GLY A 771 -11.92 -3.16 6.76
CA GLY A 771 -13.27 -3.51 7.20
C GLY A 771 -13.75 -2.65 8.37
N LYS A 772 -14.95 -2.08 8.23
CA LYS A 772 -15.66 -1.24 9.20
C LYS A 772 -15.69 -1.83 10.62
N ALA A 773 -14.69 -1.52 11.44
CA ALA A 773 -14.82 -1.67 12.88
C ALA A 773 -15.54 -0.44 13.41
N LYS A 774 -16.83 -0.57 13.72
CA LYS A 774 -17.48 0.37 14.66
C LYS A 774 -16.73 0.22 15.98
N THR A 775 -15.72 1.03 16.23
CA THR A 775 -15.15 1.25 17.56
C THR A 775 -16.27 1.85 18.41
N LYS A 776 -17.13 0.98 18.98
CA LYS A 776 -17.99 1.39 20.08
C LYS A 776 -17.04 1.92 21.14
N VAL A 777 -17.14 3.22 21.42
CA VAL A 777 -16.37 3.86 22.48
C VAL A 777 -16.61 3.05 23.76
N LEU A 778 -15.60 2.28 24.18
CA LEU A 778 -15.66 1.50 25.40
C LEU A 778 -15.47 2.49 26.55
N VAL A 779 -16.54 2.76 27.27
CA VAL A 779 -16.53 3.66 28.43
C VAL A 779 -16.25 2.86 29.68
N ASP A 780 -15.39 3.37 30.55
CA ASP A 780 -15.11 2.76 31.85
C ASP A 780 -16.36 2.76 32.74
N GLY A 781 -16.62 1.64 33.39
CA GLY A 781 -17.60 1.53 34.46
C GLY A 781 -17.14 2.26 35.72
N ARG A 782 -18.08 2.62 36.58
CA ARG A 782 -17.81 3.18 37.92
C ARG A 782 -18.57 2.39 38.96
N TRP A 783 -17.86 1.85 39.94
CA TRP A 783 -18.48 1.19 41.10
C TRP A 783 -18.36 2.10 42.31
N THR A 784 -19.42 2.18 43.11
CA THR A 784 -19.42 2.86 44.41
C THR A 784 -19.89 1.85 45.45
N LEU A 785 -18.98 1.45 46.33
CA LEU A 785 -19.20 0.44 47.36
C LEU A 785 -19.40 1.13 48.70
N ALA A 786 -20.50 0.83 49.38
CA ALA A 786 -20.79 1.36 50.71
C ALA A 786 -20.48 0.30 51.78
N PHE A 787 -19.57 0.62 52.70
CA PHE A 787 -19.15 -0.23 53.81
C PHE A 787 -19.84 0.17 55.12
N LYS A 788 -19.71 -0.70 56.14
CA LYS A 788 -20.35 -0.53 57.45
C LYS A 788 -19.85 0.73 58.18
N ASP A 789 -18.54 0.95 58.16
CA ASP A 789 -17.84 2.03 58.82
C ASP A 789 -16.59 2.47 58.01
N ASP A 790 -15.97 3.58 58.44
CA ASP A 790 -14.77 4.16 57.81
C ASP A 790 -13.55 3.22 57.90
N GLN A 791 -13.44 2.42 58.97
CA GLN A 791 -12.33 1.49 59.13
C GLN A 791 -12.37 0.37 58.10
N VAL A 792 -13.55 -0.23 57.86
CA VAL A 792 -13.75 -1.26 56.83
C VAL A 792 -13.56 -0.69 55.42
N CYS A 793 -13.97 0.56 55.18
CA CYS A 793 -13.74 1.23 53.91
C CYS A 793 -12.24 1.44 53.62
N LYS A 794 -11.47 1.88 54.62
CA LYS A 794 -10.00 2.00 54.54
C LYS A 794 -9.31 0.66 54.34
N LEU A 795 -9.77 -0.39 55.03
CA LEU A 795 -9.26 -1.75 54.82
C LEU A 795 -9.51 -2.23 53.39
N ALA A 796 -10.68 -1.94 52.81
CA ALA A 796 -10.97 -2.28 51.42
C ALA A 796 -10.08 -1.52 50.42
N GLU A 797 -9.83 -0.24 50.67
CA GLU A 797 -8.88 0.56 49.88
C GLU A 797 -7.45 0.00 49.97
N SER A 798 -6.95 -0.27 51.18
CA SER A 798 -5.62 -0.88 51.37
C SER A 798 -5.51 -2.25 50.71
N MET A 799 -6.55 -3.08 50.76
CA MET A 799 -6.58 -4.38 50.10
C MET A 799 -6.39 -4.25 48.57
N VAL A 800 -7.07 -3.29 47.93
CA VAL A 800 -6.92 -3.04 46.48
C VAL A 800 -5.50 -2.56 46.17
N ILE A 801 -4.96 -1.63 46.96
CA ILE A 801 -3.62 -1.06 46.74
C ILE A 801 -2.53 -2.12 46.94
N GLU A 802 -2.60 -2.92 47.99
CA GLU A 802 -1.64 -3.99 48.28
C GLU A 802 -1.62 -5.05 47.17
N GLU A 803 -2.79 -5.55 46.76
CA GLU A 803 -2.90 -6.54 45.69
C GLU A 803 -2.47 -5.95 44.33
N MET A 804 -2.71 -4.66 44.09
CA MET A 804 -2.24 -3.98 42.89
C MET A 804 -0.71 -3.84 42.87
N HIS A 805 -0.07 -3.51 44.01
CA HIS A 805 1.39 -3.48 44.10
C HIS A 805 2.02 -4.88 43.94
N LEU A 806 1.38 -5.93 44.45
CA LEU A 806 1.81 -7.31 44.22
C LEU A 806 1.75 -7.66 42.73
N LEU A 807 0.64 -7.33 42.06
CA LEU A 807 0.47 -7.50 40.61
C LEU A 807 1.57 -6.78 39.81
N GLN A 808 1.79 -5.48 40.08
CA GLN A 808 2.81 -4.67 39.41
C GLN A 808 4.22 -5.26 39.58
N ARG A 809 4.58 -5.65 40.81
CA ARG A 809 5.87 -6.29 41.10
C ARG A 809 6.06 -7.61 40.35
N GLN A 810 4.99 -8.41 40.22
CA GLN A 810 5.05 -9.65 39.44
C GLN A 810 5.26 -9.39 37.94
N VAL A 811 4.62 -8.35 37.39
CA VAL A 811 4.83 -7.94 35.99
C VAL A 811 6.28 -7.48 35.78
N GLU A 812 6.81 -6.65 36.67
CA GLU A 812 8.21 -6.20 36.64
C GLU A 812 9.21 -7.38 36.72
N GLU A 813 9.01 -8.31 37.67
CA GLU A 813 9.84 -9.52 37.80
C GLU A 813 9.84 -10.39 36.54
N ARG A 814 8.75 -10.40 35.78
CA ARG A 814 8.67 -11.12 34.49
C ARG A 814 9.40 -10.41 33.36
N LEU A 815 9.41 -9.08 33.38
CA LEU A 815 10.12 -8.26 32.40
C LEU A 815 11.61 -8.16 32.68
N LYS A 816 12.08 -8.43 33.92
CA LYS A 816 13.51 -8.33 34.30
C LYS A 816 14.50 -8.93 33.30
N PRO A 817 14.28 -10.13 32.73
CA PRO A 817 15.21 -10.68 31.74
C PRO A 817 15.29 -9.85 30.45
N LEU A 818 14.22 -9.13 30.06
CA LEU A 818 14.21 -8.26 28.88
C LEU A 818 14.78 -6.86 29.15
N VAL A 819 14.79 -6.45 30.42
CA VAL A 819 15.17 -5.10 30.88
C VAL A 819 16.65 -5.04 31.31
N GLY A 820 17.25 -6.19 31.66
CA GLY A 820 18.68 -6.30 31.95
C GLY A 820 19.55 -6.06 30.70
N ASP A 821 20.86 -5.88 30.91
CA ASP A 821 21.83 -5.75 29.82
C ASP A 821 21.73 -6.97 28.89
N LEU A 822 21.16 -6.80 27.69
CA LEU A 822 21.04 -7.89 26.70
C LEU A 822 22.38 -8.54 26.34
N SER A 823 23.51 -7.88 26.64
CA SER A 823 24.86 -8.45 26.52
C SER A 823 25.09 -9.65 27.44
N SER A 824 24.40 -9.78 28.58
CA SER A 824 24.51 -10.96 29.45
C SER A 824 23.70 -12.16 28.93
N ILE A 825 22.64 -11.91 28.15
CA ILE A 825 21.73 -12.94 27.64
C ILE A 825 22.33 -13.66 26.43
N LEU A 826 23.01 -12.93 25.55
CA LEU A 826 23.70 -13.49 24.38
C LEU A 826 24.92 -14.36 24.77
N MET A 827 25.52 -14.13 25.94
CA MET A 827 26.63 -14.94 26.43
C MET A 827 26.17 -16.31 26.98
N ASP A 828 24.96 -16.42 27.51
CA ASP A 828 24.47 -17.64 28.17
C ASP A 828 24.08 -18.75 27.17
N GLU A 829 23.66 -18.39 25.95
CA GLU A 829 23.40 -19.37 24.87
C GLU A 829 24.69 -19.98 24.30
N SER A 830 25.79 -19.23 24.26
CA SER A 830 27.10 -19.73 23.79
C SER A 830 27.73 -20.77 24.74
N THR A 831 27.40 -20.70 26.03
CA THR A 831 27.88 -21.66 27.04
C THR A 831 27.06 -22.96 27.09
N HIS A 832 25.88 -23.00 26.48
CA HIS A 832 25.06 -24.21 26.46
C HIS A 832 25.44 -25.17 25.32
N ASP A 833 26.02 -24.68 24.22
CA ASP A 833 26.47 -25.53 23.11
C ASP A 833 27.82 -26.22 23.38
N SER A 834 28.68 -25.63 24.23
CA SER A 834 29.96 -26.23 24.62
C SER A 834 29.85 -27.39 25.62
N ARG A 835 28.67 -27.59 26.24
CA ARG A 835 28.42 -28.71 27.17
C ARG A 835 27.74 -29.94 26.55
N ARG A 836 27.29 -29.86 25.29
CA ARG A 836 26.69 -31.02 24.58
C ARG A 836 27.70 -31.87 23.81
N ASN A 837 28.90 -31.36 23.52
CA ASN A 837 29.91 -32.07 22.72
C ASN A 837 30.91 -32.93 23.54
N HIS A 838 30.70 -33.13 24.84
CA HIS A 838 31.63 -33.88 25.70
C HIS A 838 31.06 -35.18 26.31
N SER A 839 29.91 -35.66 25.83
CA SER A 839 29.30 -36.90 26.34
C SER A 839 29.18 -38.06 25.34
N ASP A 840 29.68 -37.93 24.11
CA ASP A 840 29.61 -38.97 23.06
C ASP A 840 30.98 -39.47 22.58
N GLU A 841 32.01 -39.44 23.43
CA GLU A 841 33.25 -40.20 23.23
C GLU A 841 33.51 -41.08 24.45
N LEU A 842 32.79 -42.20 24.57
CA LEU A 842 33.20 -43.42 25.29
C LEU A 842 32.09 -44.49 25.17
N SER A 843 32.04 -45.17 24.02
CA SER A 843 31.56 -46.55 23.86
C SER A 843 31.95 -47.11 22.51
#